data_AF-A0A151IGP7-F1
#
_entry.id   AF-A0A151IGP7-F1
#
_cell.length_a   1.000
_cell.length_b   1.000
_cell.length_c   1.000
_cell.angle_alpha   90.00
_cell.angle_beta   90.00
_cell.angle_gamma   90.00
#
_symmetry.space_group_name_H-M   'P 1'
#
loop_
_entity.id
_entity.type
_entity.pdbx_description
1 polymer ?
#
loop_
_entity_poly.entity_id
_entity_poly.type
_entity_poly.pdbx_seq_one_letter_code
_entity_poly.pdbx_strand_id
1 'polypeptide(L)'
;SYNTCVHEGTCYSPHELLEDVQPQEEEVYIQLVQLSDYDKSPGLQCKVEVNRVINYCGMHSHISIVHNGRRARSILEYIQEIGEQACRRLHETGTLTIGNAILDLIKANSTNYRSTTAGSTTVDGKCSGAQFSDGYGSWDNVMVQAVVKITLRALELSVKRAAEYIIMPSGTYCKISSKLCIDADGSETYWLPMPIDNCHFDQYDILYEGLATKLSPRVNHSIPTVYTVTTQETTFALTKTTELDVFDYKLSQTEHPKLFILQTQKGRTFKTRTRISVDNLDIFHYVNSKFIYVKRYIKTQLAQLYRNLMEQKCSLKRQVLQNALTLASIAPDETAYRIMKEPGYTAVLSREALHLVKCIPVECKLRHEEQCYTELPVTHRNASYFLQPRSRILPKTGTLRDCNELLPVMYKLHGTWFRLKPKPVEVLASAVIQPLTHPSWHYTSSSSLTISDIYNAEDLDHLWSHIIFPVERPSMLNTIARGVMGNEIPAGSISMLNLLDEDSLESIAESAGKRVWTLERFRHIWVRQCRCARHLHHHQNGEASDRYDHPRVRTPHNVWMEHASYRSDMELLLHLNSRSKETAPPSLEEGPSSSPSGPEVRRPRHALPCDIVHEENEVEKVPENLKRYTYLELRQYLDNKDV
;
A
#
# COMPACT_ATOMS: atom_id res chain seq x y z
N SER A 1 15.77 45.07 -47.36
CA SER A 1 15.44 45.82 -46.12
C SER A 1 15.49 44.84 -44.98
N TYR A 2 16.40 45.02 -44.02
CA TYR A 2 16.45 44.17 -42.81
C TYR A 2 16.83 45.04 -41.60
N ASN A 3 15.81 45.41 -40.83
CA ASN A 3 16.00 46.02 -39.51
C ASN A 3 16.14 44.90 -38.49
N THR A 4 17.37 44.54 -38.14
CA THR A 4 17.64 43.70 -36.96
C THR A 4 17.81 44.60 -35.74
N CYS A 5 16.71 44.80 -35.00
CA CYS A 5 16.76 45.44 -33.69
C CYS A 5 17.57 44.58 -32.72
N VAL A 6 18.55 45.21 -32.04
CA VAL A 6 19.24 44.58 -30.91
C VAL A 6 18.28 44.61 -29.72
N HIS A 7 17.48 43.55 -29.56
CA HIS A 7 16.83 43.30 -28.28
C HIS A 7 17.92 42.91 -27.27
N GLU A 8 18.00 43.65 -26.15
CA GLU A 8 18.52 43.08 -24.91
C GLU A 8 17.84 41.73 -24.70
N GLY A 9 18.61 40.68 -24.41
CA GLY A 9 18.13 39.30 -24.44
C GLY A 9 17.04 39.00 -23.41
N THR A 10 15.80 39.35 -23.72
CA THR A 10 14.59 38.93 -23.03
C THR A 10 14.44 37.43 -23.27
N CYS A 11 14.76 36.64 -22.25
CA CYS A 11 14.27 35.28 -22.20
C CYS A 11 12.75 35.34 -22.10
N TYR A 12 12.07 35.09 -23.22
CA TYR A 12 10.69 34.65 -23.18
C TYR A 12 10.67 33.37 -22.34
N SER A 13 10.22 33.49 -21.09
CA SER A 13 9.69 32.35 -20.36
C SER A 13 8.58 31.74 -21.21
N PRO A 14 8.45 30.41 -21.31
CA PRO A 14 7.31 29.76 -21.94
C PRO A 14 6.05 29.91 -21.06
N HIS A 15 5.62 31.15 -20.82
CA HIS A 15 4.37 31.47 -20.12
C HIS A 15 3.16 31.01 -20.94
N GLU A 16 3.24 30.98 -22.27
CA GLU A 16 2.10 30.65 -23.13
C GLU A 16 1.82 29.13 -23.31
N LEU A 17 2.56 28.25 -22.62
CA LEU A 17 2.36 26.79 -22.77
C LEU A 17 2.33 25.98 -21.45
N LEU A 18 2.57 26.59 -20.28
CA LEU A 18 2.47 25.91 -18.98
C LEU A 18 2.33 26.88 -17.78
N GLU A 19 1.24 27.65 -17.77
CA GLU A 19 0.77 28.41 -16.59
C GLU A 19 0.20 27.50 -15.49
N ASP A 20 1.03 26.58 -14.96
CA ASP A 20 0.86 26.09 -13.58
C ASP A 20 1.21 27.24 -12.62
N VAL A 21 0.35 28.26 -12.55
CA VAL A 21 0.39 29.28 -11.50
C VAL A 21 0.31 28.54 -10.18
N GLN A 22 1.31 28.72 -9.31
CA GLN A 22 1.42 27.95 -8.08
C GLN A 22 0.10 28.09 -7.30
N PRO A 23 -0.60 26.97 -7.00
CA PRO A 23 -1.95 27.02 -6.46
C PRO A 23 -1.98 27.83 -5.16
N GLN A 24 -3.14 28.40 -4.84
CA GLN A 24 -3.36 28.96 -3.52
C GLN A 24 -3.54 27.80 -2.56
N GLU A 25 -2.70 27.76 -1.53
CA GLU A 25 -2.76 26.75 -0.47
C GLU A 25 -3.55 27.35 0.70
N GLU A 26 -4.55 26.61 1.18
CA GLU A 26 -5.43 26.99 2.28
C GLU A 26 -5.56 25.78 3.22
N GLU A 27 -5.36 25.95 4.53
CA GLU A 27 -5.67 24.90 5.50
C GLU A 27 -7.17 24.89 5.80
N VAL A 28 -7.82 23.75 5.58
CA VAL A 28 -9.27 23.59 5.79
C VAL A 28 -9.56 22.30 6.56
N TYR A 29 -10.60 22.34 7.39
CA TYR A 29 -11.05 21.15 8.11
C TYR A 29 -12.02 20.35 7.25
N ILE A 30 -11.79 19.04 7.12
CA ILE A 30 -12.57 18.15 6.25
C ILE A 30 -12.95 16.84 6.94
N GLN A 31 -14.01 16.21 6.43
CA GLN A 31 -14.23 14.78 6.56
C GLN A 31 -14.12 14.12 5.17
N LEU A 32 -13.35 13.03 5.09
CA LEU A 32 -13.31 12.13 3.93
C LEU A 32 -14.35 11.04 4.17
N VAL A 33 -15.32 10.97 3.27
CA VAL A 33 -16.51 10.11 3.37
C VAL A 33 -16.46 9.08 2.25
N GLN A 34 -16.69 7.82 2.58
CA GLN A 34 -16.83 6.71 1.64
C GLN A 34 -18.28 6.25 1.58
N LEU A 35 -18.81 5.98 0.38
CA LEU A 35 -20.08 5.28 0.22
C LEU A 35 -19.93 3.79 0.61
N SER A 36 -20.75 3.30 1.53
CA SER A 36 -20.79 1.89 1.94
C SER A 36 -21.75 1.07 1.08
N ASP A 37 -21.35 -0.15 0.74
CA ASP A 37 -22.21 -1.12 0.02
C ASP A 37 -22.96 -2.04 0.98
N TYR A 38 -22.40 -2.24 2.18
CA TYR A 38 -22.90 -3.13 3.22
C TYR A 38 -23.17 -2.38 4.52
N ASP A 39 -24.24 -2.81 5.16
CA ASP A 39 -24.74 -2.34 6.44
C ASP A 39 -24.87 -3.53 7.41
N LYS A 40 -25.11 -3.28 8.70
CA LYS A 40 -25.24 -4.31 9.73
C LYS A 40 -26.65 -4.31 10.32
N SER A 41 -27.23 -5.51 10.44
CA SER A 41 -28.51 -5.71 11.12
C SER A 41 -28.36 -6.73 12.25
N PRO A 42 -28.87 -6.44 13.47
CA PRO A 42 -28.90 -7.44 14.54
C PRO A 42 -29.85 -8.59 14.17
N GLY A 43 -29.32 -9.81 14.23
CA GLY A 43 -30.03 -11.06 13.96
C GLY A 43 -30.05 -11.98 15.18
N LEU A 44 -31.17 -12.68 15.37
CA LEU A 44 -31.33 -13.77 16.32
C LEU A 44 -31.38 -15.08 15.54
N GLN A 45 -30.42 -15.96 15.78
CA GLN A 45 -30.34 -17.30 15.21
C GLN A 45 -30.68 -18.35 16.28
N CYS A 46 -31.53 -19.30 15.92
CA CYS A 46 -31.97 -20.42 16.75
C CYS A 46 -31.90 -21.72 15.94
N LYS A 47 -31.41 -22.78 16.57
CA LYS A 47 -31.44 -24.13 16.01
C LYS A 47 -31.75 -25.14 17.10
N VAL A 48 -32.77 -25.98 16.89
CA VAL A 48 -33.16 -27.05 17.80
C VAL A 48 -33.03 -28.38 17.06
N GLU A 49 -32.06 -29.19 17.46
CA GLU A 49 -31.81 -30.53 16.93
C GLU A 49 -32.36 -31.55 17.94
N VAL A 50 -33.22 -32.47 17.48
CA VAL A 50 -33.84 -33.50 18.32
C VAL A 50 -33.42 -34.89 17.86
N ASN A 51 -32.89 -35.67 18.80
CA ASN A 51 -32.44 -37.04 18.61
C ASN A 51 -33.17 -37.95 19.59
N ARG A 52 -34.10 -38.79 19.10
CA ARG A 52 -34.97 -39.60 19.96
C ARG A 52 -34.96 -41.08 19.63
N VAL A 53 -35.18 -41.88 20.66
CA VAL A 53 -35.42 -43.32 20.62
C VAL A 53 -36.71 -43.63 21.37
N ILE A 54 -37.64 -44.32 20.72
CA ILE A 54 -38.92 -44.79 21.24
C ILE A 54 -38.90 -46.32 21.25
N ASN A 55 -39.26 -46.91 22.38
CA ASN A 55 -39.48 -48.34 22.53
C ASN A 55 -40.86 -48.58 23.15
N TYR A 56 -41.59 -49.58 22.71
CA TYR A 56 -42.84 -50.00 23.35
C TYR A 56 -42.55 -50.77 24.64
N CYS A 57 -43.31 -50.48 25.70
CA CYS A 57 -43.20 -51.16 26.99
C CYS A 57 -44.24 -52.29 27.06
N GLY A 58 -43.81 -53.53 26.86
CA GLY A 58 -44.70 -54.68 26.92
C GLY A 58 -45.21 -54.99 28.33
N MET A 59 -46.32 -55.73 28.40
CA MET A 59 -47.00 -56.16 29.65
C MET A 59 -46.07 -56.85 30.68
N HIS A 60 -44.98 -57.47 30.22
CA HIS A 60 -43.96 -58.10 31.07
C HIS A 60 -42.67 -57.25 31.20
N SER A 61 -42.78 -55.94 31.06
CA SER A 61 -41.68 -54.97 31.08
C SER A 61 -40.56 -55.21 30.05
N HIS A 62 -40.83 -55.97 28.98
CA HIS A 62 -39.91 -56.09 27.85
C HIS A 62 -40.02 -54.86 26.94
N ILE A 63 -38.89 -54.41 26.39
CA ILE A 63 -38.87 -53.35 25.38
C ILE A 63 -38.94 -53.95 23.97
N SER A 64 -39.70 -53.32 23.07
CA SER A 64 -39.71 -53.68 21.65
C SER A 64 -39.65 -52.44 20.74
N ILE A 65 -39.08 -52.61 19.54
CA ILE A 65 -38.88 -51.52 18.58
C ILE A 65 -40.22 -51.18 17.92
N VAL A 66 -40.60 -49.90 17.92
CA VAL A 66 -41.78 -49.41 17.20
C VAL A 66 -41.41 -48.86 15.82
N HIS A 67 -42.37 -48.91 14.88
CA HIS A 67 -42.23 -48.22 13.60
C HIS A 67 -42.00 -46.71 13.82
N ASN A 68 -41.10 -46.10 13.04
CA ASN A 68 -40.56 -44.74 13.24
C ASN A 68 -39.89 -44.49 14.62
N GLY A 69 -39.67 -45.54 15.44
CA GLY A 69 -39.21 -45.39 16.82
C GLY A 69 -37.78 -44.88 17.00
N ARG A 70 -36.89 -45.15 16.04
CA ARG A 70 -35.55 -44.53 16.02
C ARG A 70 -35.37 -43.78 14.71
N ARG A 71 -35.41 -42.46 14.78
CA ARG A 71 -35.21 -41.58 13.61
C ARG A 71 -34.00 -40.68 13.80
N ALA A 72 -32.82 -41.28 13.72
CA ALA A 72 -31.66 -40.56 13.21
C ALA A 72 -31.80 -40.52 11.69
N ARG A 73 -32.04 -39.34 11.09
CA ARG A 73 -31.88 -39.21 9.63
C ARG A 73 -30.40 -39.45 9.36
N SER A 74 -30.06 -40.22 8.32
CA SER A 74 -28.75 -40.89 8.15
C SER A 74 -27.48 -40.00 8.09
N ILE A 75 -27.59 -38.68 8.31
CA ILE A 75 -26.45 -37.74 8.43
C ILE A 75 -26.63 -36.74 9.60
N LEU A 76 -27.86 -36.34 9.98
CA LEU A 76 -28.11 -35.32 11.01
C LEU A 76 -29.39 -35.61 11.83
N GLU A 77 -29.42 -35.11 13.06
CA GLU A 77 -30.57 -35.05 13.96
C GLU A 77 -31.73 -34.28 13.28
N TYR A 78 -33.00 -34.56 13.59
CA TYR A 78 -34.08 -33.83 12.92
C TYR A 78 -34.21 -32.44 13.55
N ILE A 79 -34.23 -31.42 12.70
CA ILE A 79 -34.35 -30.02 13.11
C ILE A 79 -35.82 -29.75 13.39
N GLN A 80 -36.10 -29.24 14.59
CA GLN A 80 -37.41 -28.80 15.01
C GLN A 80 -37.54 -27.31 14.72
N GLU A 81 -38.43 -26.93 13.81
CA GLU A 81 -38.81 -25.54 13.61
C GLU A 81 -39.58 -25.03 14.84
N ILE A 82 -39.21 -23.85 15.35
CA ILE A 82 -39.82 -23.23 16.54
C ILE A 82 -40.50 -21.90 16.24
N GLY A 83 -40.04 -21.18 15.22
CA GLY A 83 -40.65 -19.92 14.79
C GLY A 83 -40.19 -18.69 15.58
N GLU A 84 -40.40 -17.50 15.00
CA GLU A 84 -39.86 -16.22 15.51
C GLU A 84 -40.18 -15.96 16.99
N GLN A 85 -41.44 -16.13 17.39
CA GLN A 85 -41.87 -15.84 18.77
C GLN A 85 -41.24 -16.79 19.79
N ALA A 86 -41.06 -18.07 19.44
CA ALA A 86 -40.41 -19.04 20.32
C ALA A 86 -38.91 -18.80 20.37
N CYS A 87 -38.26 -18.53 19.23
CA CYS A 87 -36.84 -18.16 19.16
C CYS A 87 -36.55 -16.89 19.98
N ARG A 88 -37.35 -15.83 19.83
CA ARG A 88 -37.23 -14.59 20.59
C ARG A 88 -37.40 -14.82 22.09
N ARG A 89 -38.47 -15.49 22.52
CA ARG A 89 -38.67 -15.85 23.94
C ARG A 89 -37.51 -16.68 24.47
N LEU A 90 -37.01 -17.63 23.69
CA LEU A 90 -35.89 -18.48 24.09
C LEU A 90 -34.58 -17.68 24.31
N HIS A 91 -34.34 -16.61 23.53
CA HIS A 91 -33.25 -15.66 23.79
C HIS A 91 -33.51 -14.75 25.01
N GLU A 92 -34.76 -14.39 25.29
CA GLU A 92 -35.16 -13.48 26.38
C GLU A 92 -35.31 -14.14 27.76
N THR A 93 -35.92 -15.34 27.83
CA THR A 93 -36.24 -16.07 29.06
C THR A 93 -35.35 -17.29 29.30
N GLY A 94 -34.68 -17.80 28.27
CA GLY A 94 -33.90 -19.05 28.36
C GLY A 94 -34.74 -20.31 28.58
N THR A 95 -36.02 -20.28 28.16
CA THR A 95 -36.99 -21.38 28.35
C THR A 95 -37.60 -21.85 27.03
N LEU A 96 -37.71 -23.17 26.84
CA LEU A 96 -38.30 -23.79 25.64
C LEU A 96 -39.25 -24.94 26.01
N THR A 97 -40.43 -24.96 25.40
CA THR A 97 -41.40 -26.05 25.54
C THR A 97 -41.35 -26.98 24.32
N ILE A 98 -41.05 -28.27 24.53
CA ILE A 98 -41.09 -29.30 23.48
C ILE A 98 -42.02 -30.43 23.94
N GLY A 99 -43.14 -30.60 23.26
CA GLY A 99 -44.21 -31.50 23.70
C GLY A 99 -44.68 -31.11 25.11
N ASN A 100 -44.61 -32.06 26.04
CA ASN A 100 -44.98 -31.84 27.44
C ASN A 100 -43.80 -31.45 28.34
N ALA A 101 -42.58 -31.31 27.80
CA ALA A 101 -41.38 -30.98 28.56
C ALA A 101 -41.06 -29.48 28.49
N ILE A 102 -40.84 -28.87 29.65
CA ILE A 102 -40.32 -27.51 29.79
C ILE A 102 -38.81 -27.62 30.02
N LEU A 103 -38.02 -26.94 29.19
CA LEU A 103 -36.56 -26.92 29.23
C LEU A 103 -36.08 -25.52 29.61
N ASP A 104 -35.58 -25.37 30.82
CA ASP A 104 -35.15 -24.08 31.38
C ASP A 104 -33.62 -23.96 31.46
N LEU A 105 -33.15 -22.77 31.87
CA LEU A 105 -31.74 -22.42 32.07
C LEU A 105 -30.89 -22.57 30.79
N ILE A 106 -31.49 -22.30 29.64
CA ILE A 106 -30.82 -22.34 28.33
C ILE A 106 -30.04 -21.03 28.16
N LYS A 107 -28.71 -21.11 28.07
CA LYS A 107 -27.85 -19.94 27.90
C LYS A 107 -27.88 -19.45 26.44
N ALA A 108 -28.12 -18.15 26.23
CA ALA A 108 -27.89 -17.51 24.93
C ALA A 108 -26.42 -17.63 24.48
N ASN A 109 -26.14 -17.43 23.18
CA ASN A 109 -24.80 -17.51 22.58
C ASN A 109 -24.04 -18.82 22.86
N SER A 110 -24.76 -19.94 23.02
CA SER A 110 -24.16 -21.24 23.35
C SER A 110 -24.96 -22.41 22.77
N THR A 111 -24.36 -23.61 22.79
CA THR A 111 -25.04 -24.87 22.48
C THR A 111 -25.34 -25.61 23.78
N ASN A 112 -26.62 -25.79 24.09
CA ASN A 112 -27.12 -26.44 25.29
C ASN A 112 -27.63 -27.84 24.96
N TYR A 113 -27.27 -28.84 25.78
CA TYR A 113 -27.83 -30.18 25.70
C TYR A 113 -28.85 -30.39 26.83
N ARG A 114 -29.95 -31.07 26.53
CA ARG A 114 -30.97 -31.50 27.49
C ARG A 114 -31.45 -32.90 27.14
N SER A 115 -31.57 -33.78 28.13
CA SER A 115 -32.30 -35.04 27.99
C SER A 115 -33.74 -34.84 28.45
N THR A 116 -34.68 -35.49 27.77
CA THR A 116 -36.07 -35.60 28.19
C THR A 116 -36.56 -37.03 27.99
N THR A 117 -37.44 -37.49 28.87
CA THR A 117 -37.92 -38.87 28.90
C THR A 117 -39.44 -38.92 29.10
N ALA A 118 -40.13 -39.73 28.30
CA ALA A 118 -41.54 -40.07 28.51
C ALA A 118 -41.66 -41.54 28.91
N GLY A 119 -42.57 -41.83 29.83
CA GLY A 119 -42.60 -43.09 30.58
C GLY A 119 -41.52 -43.12 31.68
N SER A 120 -41.46 -44.22 32.44
CA SER A 120 -40.45 -44.42 33.49
C SER A 120 -39.84 -45.82 33.49
N THR A 121 -38.62 -45.94 34.01
CA THR A 121 -37.95 -47.23 34.26
C THR A 121 -37.48 -47.32 35.70
N THR A 122 -37.76 -48.42 36.40
CA THR A 122 -37.19 -48.69 37.72
C THR A 122 -35.80 -49.31 37.59
N VAL A 123 -35.01 -49.26 38.67
CA VAL A 123 -33.68 -49.89 38.74
C VAL A 123 -33.76 -51.41 38.53
N ASP A 124 -34.89 -52.03 38.90
CA ASP A 124 -35.19 -53.46 38.70
C ASP A 124 -35.52 -53.84 37.24
N GLY A 125 -35.42 -52.90 36.30
CA GLY A 125 -35.70 -53.13 34.88
C GLY A 125 -37.19 -53.13 34.50
N LYS A 126 -38.09 -52.72 35.39
CA LYS A 126 -39.51 -52.54 35.02
C LYS A 126 -39.69 -51.24 34.25
N CYS A 127 -40.40 -51.28 33.13
CA CYS A 127 -40.84 -50.07 32.42
C CYS A 127 -42.33 -49.78 32.71
N SER A 128 -42.70 -48.51 32.62
CA SER A 128 -44.07 -48.02 32.57
C SER A 128 -44.18 -47.05 31.39
N GLY A 129 -44.84 -47.47 30.30
CA GLY A 129 -45.00 -46.63 29.13
C GLY A 129 -45.92 -45.43 29.37
N ALA A 130 -45.77 -44.41 28.54
CA ALA A 130 -46.66 -43.27 28.43
C ALA A 130 -47.20 -43.15 27.00
N GLN A 131 -48.28 -42.39 26.83
CA GLN A 131 -48.72 -41.96 25.51
C GLN A 131 -47.81 -40.82 25.02
N PHE A 132 -47.37 -40.89 23.76
CA PHE A 132 -46.47 -39.89 23.17
C PHE A 132 -46.78 -39.67 21.69
N SER A 133 -46.81 -38.42 21.28
CA SER A 133 -47.08 -38.01 19.90
C SER A 133 -46.14 -36.90 19.45
N ASP A 134 -45.78 -36.91 18.18
CA ASP A 134 -45.04 -35.84 17.51
C ASP A 134 -45.39 -35.78 16.01
N GLY A 135 -44.72 -34.92 15.25
CA GLY A 135 -44.96 -34.74 13.81
C GLY A 135 -44.72 -35.99 12.93
N TYR A 136 -44.23 -37.10 13.48
CA TYR A 136 -43.98 -38.34 12.74
C TYR A 136 -44.84 -39.53 13.18
N GLY A 137 -45.75 -39.34 14.15
CA GLY A 137 -46.67 -40.39 14.60
C GLY A 137 -47.22 -40.17 16.02
N SER A 138 -48.08 -41.08 16.43
CA SER A 138 -48.55 -41.22 17.81
C SER A 138 -48.37 -42.67 18.23
N TRP A 139 -47.84 -42.88 19.44
CA TRP A 139 -47.61 -44.19 20.03
C TRP A 139 -48.20 -44.22 21.44
N ASP A 140 -48.73 -45.37 21.81
CA ASP A 140 -49.26 -45.62 23.15
C ASP A 140 -48.37 -46.60 23.92
N ASN A 141 -48.35 -46.46 25.25
CA ASN A 141 -47.56 -47.28 26.16
C ASN A 141 -46.07 -47.42 25.74
N VAL A 142 -45.43 -46.29 25.42
CA VAL A 142 -44.02 -46.21 25.01
C VAL A 142 -43.11 -45.56 26.05
N MET A 143 -41.86 -46.02 26.04
CA MET A 143 -40.70 -45.37 26.65
C MET A 143 -40.00 -44.52 25.59
N VAL A 144 -39.80 -43.24 25.87
CA VAL A 144 -39.08 -42.30 24.99
C VAL A 144 -37.85 -41.80 25.71
N GLN A 145 -36.71 -41.81 25.04
CA GLN A 145 -35.51 -41.09 25.44
C GLN A 145 -35.14 -40.14 24.30
N ALA A 146 -35.11 -38.84 24.57
CA ALA A 146 -34.72 -37.83 23.60
C ALA A 146 -33.60 -36.95 24.16
N VAL A 147 -32.60 -36.68 23.33
CA VAL A 147 -31.59 -35.66 23.54
C VAL A 147 -31.94 -34.50 22.61
N VAL A 148 -32.10 -33.32 23.21
CA VAL A 148 -32.36 -32.06 22.52
C VAL A 148 -31.08 -31.23 22.62
N LYS A 149 -30.60 -30.76 21.47
CA LYS A 149 -29.45 -29.90 21.32
C LYS A 149 -29.92 -28.55 20.79
N ILE A 150 -29.70 -27.50 21.56
CA ILE A 150 -30.26 -26.16 21.34
C ILE A 150 -29.11 -25.19 21.15
N THR A 151 -28.93 -24.66 19.94
CA THR A 151 -27.91 -23.66 19.61
C THR A 151 -28.59 -22.30 19.47
N LEU A 152 -28.14 -21.33 20.26
CA LEU A 152 -28.59 -19.93 20.20
C LEU A 152 -27.41 -19.04 19.85
N ARG A 153 -27.61 -18.10 18.92
CA ARG A 153 -26.62 -17.05 18.59
C ARG A 153 -27.33 -15.73 18.32
N ALA A 154 -26.94 -14.67 19.01
CA ALA A 154 -27.18 -13.29 18.61
C ALA A 154 -25.95 -12.83 17.81
N LEU A 155 -26.16 -12.25 16.62
CA LEU A 155 -25.09 -11.94 15.68
C LEU A 155 -25.44 -10.75 14.79
N GLU A 156 -24.43 -10.06 14.26
CA GLU A 156 -24.63 -9.00 13.28
C GLU A 156 -24.55 -9.57 11.85
N LEU A 157 -25.63 -9.39 11.10
CA LEU A 157 -25.77 -9.84 9.72
C LEU A 157 -25.34 -8.73 8.76
N SER A 158 -24.55 -9.09 7.74
CA SER A 158 -24.19 -8.16 6.65
C SER A 158 -25.35 -8.00 5.67
N VAL A 159 -25.72 -6.76 5.36
CA VAL A 159 -26.89 -6.43 4.55
C VAL A 159 -26.48 -5.54 3.37
N LYS A 160 -26.80 -5.95 2.15
CA LYS A 160 -26.54 -5.18 0.93
C LYS A 160 -27.80 -4.47 0.48
N ARG A 161 -28.00 -3.24 0.96
CA ARG A 161 -29.21 -2.43 0.70
C ARG A 161 -29.52 -2.31 -0.81
N ALA A 162 -28.52 -2.02 -1.64
CA ALA A 162 -28.67 -1.81 -3.08
C ALA A 162 -29.18 -3.04 -3.89
N ALA A 163 -29.13 -4.25 -3.31
CA ALA A 163 -29.61 -5.48 -3.95
C ALA A 163 -30.64 -6.24 -3.09
N GLU A 164 -31.17 -5.58 -2.06
CA GLU A 164 -32.24 -6.07 -1.17
C GLU A 164 -31.99 -7.43 -0.50
N TYR A 165 -30.71 -7.81 -0.28
CA TYR A 165 -30.35 -9.08 0.38
C TYR A 165 -29.55 -8.94 1.67
N ILE A 166 -29.73 -9.93 2.54
CA ILE A 166 -28.98 -10.17 3.76
C ILE A 166 -28.15 -11.44 3.60
N ILE A 167 -26.93 -11.45 4.14
CA ILE A 167 -25.97 -12.56 4.03
C ILE A 167 -25.91 -13.27 5.39
N MET A 168 -26.19 -14.57 5.40
CA MET A 168 -26.07 -15.42 6.59
C MET A 168 -24.61 -15.84 6.85
N PRO A 169 -24.26 -16.29 8.08
CA PRO A 169 -22.93 -16.80 8.41
C PRO A 169 -22.40 -17.94 7.51
N SER A 170 -23.26 -18.72 6.86
CA SER A 170 -22.83 -19.72 5.86
C SER A 170 -22.49 -19.16 4.47
N GLY A 171 -22.79 -17.89 4.21
CA GLY A 171 -22.82 -17.30 2.87
C GLY A 171 -24.17 -17.43 2.14
N THR A 172 -25.22 -17.92 2.81
CA THR A 172 -26.58 -17.99 2.23
C THR A 172 -27.19 -16.60 2.07
N TYR A 173 -27.76 -16.30 0.90
CA TYR A 173 -28.42 -15.03 0.59
C TYR A 173 -29.93 -15.13 0.77
N CYS A 174 -30.51 -14.22 1.56
CA CYS A 174 -31.96 -14.11 1.77
C CYS A 174 -32.44 -12.68 1.49
N LYS A 175 -33.71 -12.51 1.11
CA LYS A 175 -34.30 -11.18 0.89
C LYS A 175 -34.55 -10.47 2.21
N ILE A 176 -34.16 -9.19 2.33
CA ILE A 176 -34.33 -8.39 3.56
C ILE A 176 -35.80 -8.36 4.01
N SER A 177 -36.73 -8.26 3.05
CA SER A 177 -38.17 -8.19 3.28
C SER A 177 -38.78 -9.45 3.92
N SER A 178 -38.11 -10.61 3.83
CA SER A 178 -38.62 -11.87 4.38
C SER A 178 -38.59 -11.93 5.91
N LYS A 179 -37.69 -11.17 6.57
CA LYS A 179 -37.44 -11.18 8.04
C LYS A 179 -37.02 -12.52 8.66
N LEU A 180 -36.98 -13.58 7.86
CA LEU A 180 -36.63 -14.95 8.18
C LEU A 180 -35.75 -15.52 7.06
N CYS A 181 -34.70 -16.23 7.45
CA CYS A 181 -33.86 -17.05 6.59
C CYS A 181 -33.58 -18.37 7.31
N ILE A 182 -33.60 -19.49 6.60
CA ILE A 182 -33.03 -20.75 7.10
C ILE A 182 -31.61 -20.82 6.55
N ASP A 183 -30.63 -20.84 7.45
CA ASP A 183 -29.21 -20.89 7.11
C ASP A 183 -28.81 -22.29 6.59
N ALA A 184 -27.68 -22.44 5.90
CA ALA A 184 -27.30 -23.71 5.27
C ALA A 184 -27.05 -24.87 6.26
N ASP A 185 -26.82 -24.56 7.54
CA ASP A 185 -26.75 -25.55 8.63
C ASP A 185 -28.13 -25.92 9.22
N GLY A 186 -29.20 -25.30 8.71
CA GLY A 186 -30.58 -25.46 9.13
C GLY A 186 -31.00 -24.60 10.32
N SER A 187 -30.21 -23.57 10.69
CA SER A 187 -30.59 -22.62 11.74
C SER A 187 -31.63 -21.61 11.23
N GLU A 188 -32.70 -21.39 12.00
CA GLU A 188 -33.63 -20.28 11.77
C GLU A 188 -32.96 -18.96 12.17
N THR A 189 -32.93 -17.97 11.28
CA THR A 189 -32.37 -16.64 11.57
C THR A 189 -33.42 -15.56 11.30
N TYR A 190 -33.65 -14.71 12.30
CA TYR A 190 -34.64 -13.63 12.30
C TYR A 190 -33.97 -12.27 12.50
N TRP A 191 -34.47 -11.23 11.83
CA TRP A 191 -33.97 -9.85 11.99
C TRP A 191 -35.12 -8.84 11.99
N LEU A 192 -34.88 -7.68 12.60
CA LEU A 192 -35.83 -6.58 12.59
C LEU A 192 -35.86 -5.88 11.22
N PRO A 193 -37.00 -5.30 10.80
CA PRO A 193 -37.01 -4.41 9.64
C PRO A 193 -36.04 -3.25 9.87
N MET A 194 -35.21 -2.94 8.87
CA MET A 194 -34.28 -1.82 8.96
C MET A 194 -35.04 -0.50 9.17
N PRO A 195 -34.52 0.42 10.00
CA PRO A 195 -35.09 1.75 10.10
C PRO A 195 -35.04 2.44 8.73
N ILE A 196 -36.15 3.07 8.36
CA ILE A 196 -36.23 3.93 7.18
C ILE A 196 -35.56 5.26 7.56
N ASP A 197 -34.23 5.30 7.45
CA ASP A 197 -33.50 6.56 7.49
C ASP A 197 -33.77 7.31 6.17
N ASN A 198 -34.52 8.41 6.25
CA ASN A 198 -34.83 9.27 5.11
C ASN A 198 -33.58 9.94 4.50
N CYS A 199 -32.50 10.09 5.29
CA CYS A 199 -31.28 10.77 4.87
C CYS A 199 -30.17 9.82 4.43
N HIS A 200 -30.32 8.52 4.70
CA HIS A 200 -29.37 7.46 4.37
C HIS A 200 -27.92 7.71 4.89
N PHE A 201 -27.76 8.31 6.07
CA PHE A 201 -26.45 8.54 6.69
C PHE A 201 -25.70 7.24 7.02
N ASP A 202 -26.43 6.13 7.16
CA ASP A 202 -25.85 4.79 7.32
C ASP A 202 -25.08 4.32 6.07
N GLN A 203 -25.40 4.86 4.88
CA GLN A 203 -24.71 4.54 3.61
C GLN A 203 -23.33 5.21 3.47
N TYR A 204 -22.81 5.82 4.54
CA TYR A 204 -21.57 6.59 4.50
C TYR A 204 -20.66 6.26 5.68
N ASP A 205 -19.42 5.88 5.40
CA ASP A 205 -18.35 5.63 6.38
C ASP A 205 -17.33 6.78 6.37
N ILE A 206 -16.83 7.18 7.55
CA ILE A 206 -15.86 8.28 7.68
C ILE A 206 -14.44 7.71 7.74
N LEU A 207 -13.65 7.93 6.69
CA LEU A 207 -12.28 7.43 6.61
C LEU A 207 -11.31 8.33 7.39
N TYR A 208 -11.47 9.66 7.24
CA TYR A 208 -10.62 10.67 7.84
C TYR A 208 -11.45 11.87 8.34
N GLU A 209 -11.02 12.48 9.44
CA GLU A 209 -11.57 13.72 9.99
C GLU A 209 -10.41 14.55 10.55
N GLY A 210 -10.20 15.76 10.03
CA GLY A 210 -9.04 16.58 10.41
C GLY A 210 -8.73 17.73 9.46
N LEU A 211 -7.52 18.28 9.59
CA LEU A 211 -7.02 19.35 8.74
C LEU A 211 -6.42 18.79 7.44
N ALA A 212 -6.77 19.42 6.31
CA ALA A 212 -6.21 19.13 5.00
C ALA A 212 -5.75 20.41 4.32
N THR A 213 -4.70 20.30 3.51
CA THR A 213 -4.27 21.40 2.63
C THR A 213 -5.12 21.36 1.36
N LYS A 214 -5.87 22.42 1.12
CA LYS A 214 -6.64 22.65 -0.09
C LYS A 214 -5.83 23.50 -1.06
N LEU A 215 -5.60 22.95 -2.23
CA LEU A 215 -4.92 23.57 -3.36
C LEU A 215 -5.99 24.07 -4.33
N SER A 216 -6.19 25.38 -4.41
CA SER A 216 -7.18 26.02 -5.29
C SER A 216 -6.50 26.82 -6.41
N PRO A 217 -7.11 26.92 -7.61
CA PRO A 217 -6.59 27.75 -8.69
C PRO A 217 -6.73 29.25 -8.35
N ARG A 218 -5.69 30.05 -8.60
CA ARG A 218 -5.70 31.51 -8.33
C ARG A 218 -6.51 32.33 -9.33
N VAL A 219 -6.80 31.76 -10.49
CA VAL A 219 -7.54 32.35 -11.62
C VAL A 219 -8.48 31.27 -12.17
N ASN A 220 -9.59 31.66 -12.81
CA ASN A 220 -10.55 30.73 -13.44
C ASN A 220 -9.93 29.97 -14.62
N HIS A 221 -9.06 29.01 -14.32
CA HIS A 221 -8.39 28.11 -15.25
C HIS A 221 -8.70 26.66 -14.87
N SER A 222 -8.52 25.74 -15.82
CA SER A 222 -8.95 24.34 -15.77
C SER A 222 -8.19 23.45 -14.77
N ILE A 223 -7.51 24.03 -13.77
CA ILE A 223 -6.82 23.30 -12.71
C ILE A 223 -7.85 23.00 -11.60
N PRO A 224 -8.23 21.74 -11.38
CA PRO A 224 -9.24 21.39 -10.39
C PRO A 224 -8.72 21.56 -8.96
N THR A 225 -9.60 21.98 -8.05
CA THR A 225 -9.31 22.10 -6.61
C THR A 225 -8.98 20.73 -6.03
N VAL A 226 -7.90 20.62 -5.26
CA VAL A 226 -7.42 19.35 -4.72
C VAL A 226 -7.19 19.44 -3.22
N TYR A 227 -7.55 18.38 -2.51
CA TYR A 227 -7.31 18.24 -1.08
C TYR A 227 -6.18 17.24 -0.87
N THR A 228 -5.17 17.63 -0.10
CA THR A 228 -4.05 16.77 0.27
C THR A 228 -3.94 16.68 1.78
N VAL A 229 -3.82 15.45 2.28
CA VAL A 229 -3.50 15.13 3.67
C VAL A 229 -2.19 14.33 3.65
N THR A 230 -1.26 14.69 4.53
CA THR A 230 0.00 13.97 4.72
C THR A 230 0.30 13.88 6.22
N THR A 231 -0.26 12.87 6.88
CA THR A 231 -0.05 12.57 8.31
C THR A 231 0.71 11.26 8.48
N GLN A 232 1.07 10.89 9.71
CA GLN A 232 1.76 9.61 9.97
C GLN A 232 0.87 8.39 9.72
N GLU A 233 -0.44 8.52 9.94
CA GLU A 233 -1.40 7.43 9.77
C GLU A 233 -2.08 7.46 8.40
N THR A 234 -2.44 8.66 7.92
CA THR A 234 -3.20 8.83 6.69
C THR A 234 -2.56 9.79 5.70
N THR A 235 -2.46 9.37 4.44
CA THR A 235 -2.00 10.20 3.32
C THR A 235 -2.88 9.97 2.10
N PHE A 236 -3.37 11.07 1.52
CA PHE A 236 -4.08 11.05 0.24
C PHE A 236 -3.97 12.39 -0.49
N ALA A 237 -4.20 12.36 -1.80
CA ALA A 237 -4.39 13.53 -2.63
C ALA A 237 -5.59 13.27 -3.54
N LEU A 238 -6.69 14.01 -3.33
CA LEU A 238 -7.97 13.78 -4.00
C LEU A 238 -8.44 15.06 -4.70
N THR A 239 -8.73 14.95 -5.99
CA THR A 239 -9.18 16.02 -6.87
C THR A 239 -10.69 16.16 -6.79
N LYS A 240 -11.20 17.35 -6.48
CA LYS A 240 -12.63 17.68 -6.59
C LYS A 240 -13.05 17.71 -8.06
N THR A 241 -14.09 16.95 -8.38
CA THR A 241 -14.68 16.88 -9.73
C THR A 241 -15.96 17.69 -9.82
N THR A 242 -16.91 17.46 -8.91
CA THR A 242 -18.24 18.12 -8.86
C THR A 242 -18.66 18.40 -7.41
N GLU A 243 -19.78 19.10 -7.23
CA GLU A 243 -20.50 19.18 -5.95
C GLU A 243 -21.79 18.36 -6.03
N LEU A 244 -22.10 17.66 -4.94
CA LEU A 244 -23.30 16.89 -4.72
C LEU A 244 -23.95 17.38 -3.41
N ASP A 245 -25.18 17.90 -3.51
CA ASP A 245 -25.95 18.32 -2.35
C ASP A 245 -26.72 17.12 -1.75
N VAL A 246 -26.46 16.80 -0.48
CA VAL A 246 -27.09 15.71 0.28
C VAL A 246 -27.57 16.25 1.62
N PHE A 247 -28.89 16.40 1.79
CA PHE A 247 -29.54 16.84 3.04
C PHE A 247 -28.81 18.00 3.76
N ASP A 248 -28.77 19.16 3.11
CA ASP A 248 -28.08 20.40 3.54
C ASP A 248 -26.54 20.34 3.66
N TYR A 249 -25.91 19.20 3.35
CA TYR A 249 -24.46 19.09 3.22
C TYR A 249 -23.99 19.14 1.75
N LYS A 250 -22.92 19.92 1.51
CA LYS A 250 -22.25 20.02 0.21
C LYS A 250 -21.08 19.06 0.13
N LEU A 251 -21.31 17.87 -0.41
CA LEU A 251 -20.26 16.87 -0.64
C LEU A 251 -19.51 17.19 -1.94
N SER A 252 -18.19 17.37 -1.86
CA SER A 252 -17.35 17.45 -3.05
C SER A 252 -17.04 16.05 -3.56
N GLN A 253 -17.57 15.67 -4.72
CA GLN A 253 -17.21 14.41 -5.35
C GLN A 253 -15.73 14.44 -5.77
N THR A 254 -15.05 13.31 -5.68
CA THR A 254 -13.63 13.20 -6.08
C THR A 254 -13.47 12.51 -7.44
N GLU A 255 -12.24 12.26 -7.89
CA GLU A 255 -12.02 11.37 -9.03
C GLU A 255 -12.34 9.90 -8.72
N HIS A 256 -12.51 9.54 -7.44
CA HIS A 256 -12.93 8.22 -7.01
C HIS A 256 -14.46 8.19 -6.82
N PRO A 257 -15.22 7.30 -7.50
CA PRO A 257 -16.68 7.38 -7.55
C PRO A 257 -17.39 7.21 -6.20
N LYS A 258 -16.76 6.51 -5.24
CA LYS A 258 -17.27 6.32 -3.87
C LYS A 258 -16.66 7.23 -2.80
N LEU A 259 -15.69 8.10 -3.13
CA LEU A 259 -15.06 8.99 -2.14
C LEU A 259 -15.52 10.43 -2.34
N PHE A 260 -15.93 11.04 -1.23
CA PHE A 260 -16.48 12.39 -1.16
C PHE A 260 -15.78 13.17 -0.05
N ILE A 261 -15.63 14.49 -0.24
CA ILE A 261 -15.00 15.38 0.74
C ILE A 261 -16.03 16.41 1.19
N LEU A 262 -16.32 16.41 2.49
CA LEU A 262 -17.06 17.49 3.13
C LEU A 262 -16.06 18.49 3.72
N GLN A 263 -16.07 19.74 3.24
CA GLN A 263 -15.41 20.84 3.95
C GLN A 263 -16.32 21.32 5.08
N THR A 264 -15.85 21.29 6.33
CA THR A 264 -16.65 21.63 7.52
C THR A 264 -15.81 22.33 8.59
N GLN A 265 -16.32 22.40 9.83
CA GLN A 265 -15.64 22.93 11.01
C GLN A 265 -15.62 21.89 12.13
N LYS A 266 -14.62 21.98 13.02
CA LYS A 266 -14.48 21.09 14.18
C LYS A 266 -15.76 21.12 15.04
N GLY A 267 -16.37 19.95 15.23
CA GLY A 267 -17.63 19.79 15.96
C GLY A 267 -18.92 19.88 15.13
N ARG A 268 -18.83 20.17 13.81
CA ARG A 268 -19.96 20.08 12.87
C ARG A 268 -19.73 18.96 11.86
N THR A 269 -19.80 17.72 12.34
CA THR A 269 -19.55 16.52 11.54
C THR A 269 -20.79 16.07 10.76
N PHE A 270 -20.59 15.39 9.64
CA PHE A 270 -21.63 14.68 8.88
C PHE A 270 -22.10 13.43 9.64
N LYS A 271 -21.12 12.67 10.12
CA LYS A 271 -21.26 11.47 10.95
C LYS A 271 -20.02 11.42 11.87
N THR A 272 -20.17 10.87 13.06
CA THR A 272 -19.01 10.61 13.94
C THR A 272 -18.18 9.46 13.36
N ARG A 273 -16.85 9.57 13.35
CA ARG A 273 -15.97 8.49 12.91
C ARG A 273 -16.13 7.25 13.80
N THR A 274 -16.65 6.17 13.23
CA THR A 274 -16.74 4.83 13.83
C THR A 274 -15.76 3.88 13.15
N ARG A 275 -15.53 2.69 13.74
CA ARG A 275 -14.76 1.61 13.07
C ARG A 275 -15.48 1.22 11.77
N ILE A 276 -14.73 1.13 10.68
CA ILE A 276 -15.27 0.77 9.36
C ILE A 276 -15.54 -0.73 9.33
N SER A 277 -16.63 -1.16 8.69
CA SER A 277 -16.89 -2.60 8.52
C SER A 277 -15.93 -3.21 7.49
N VAL A 278 -15.38 -4.39 7.78
CA VAL A 278 -14.46 -5.08 6.87
C VAL A 278 -15.10 -5.33 5.50
N ASP A 279 -16.41 -5.56 5.45
CA ASP A 279 -17.19 -5.74 4.22
C ASP A 279 -17.18 -4.48 3.30
N ASN A 280 -16.92 -3.29 3.88
CA ASN A 280 -16.84 -2.01 3.17
C ASN A 280 -15.39 -1.57 2.84
N LEU A 281 -14.37 -2.29 3.30
CA LEU A 281 -12.98 -1.99 2.96
C LEU A 281 -12.65 -2.53 1.56
N ASP A 282 -12.25 -1.65 0.64
CA ASP A 282 -12.02 -2.00 -0.76
C ASP A 282 -10.54 -1.81 -1.14
N ILE A 283 -9.86 -2.92 -1.40
CA ILE A 283 -8.43 -2.92 -1.76
C ILE A 283 -8.14 -2.20 -3.08
N PHE A 284 -9.08 -2.15 -4.02
CA PHE A 284 -8.92 -1.37 -5.25
C PHE A 284 -9.02 0.12 -4.98
N HIS A 285 -9.89 0.56 -4.07
CA HIS A 285 -9.96 1.97 -3.65
C HIS A 285 -8.63 2.41 -3.01
N TYR A 286 -8.08 1.58 -2.11
CA TYR A 286 -6.76 1.77 -1.49
C TYR A 286 -5.64 1.87 -2.53
N VAL A 287 -5.55 0.92 -3.48
CA VAL A 287 -4.50 0.92 -4.51
C VAL A 287 -4.65 2.12 -5.45
N ASN A 288 -5.87 2.45 -5.87
CA ASN A 288 -6.15 3.57 -6.77
C ASN A 288 -5.74 4.92 -6.16
N SER A 289 -6.04 5.16 -4.88
CA SER A 289 -5.66 6.41 -4.22
C SER A 289 -4.14 6.59 -4.14
N LYS A 290 -3.41 5.51 -3.89
CA LYS A 290 -1.94 5.50 -3.85
C LYS A 290 -1.34 5.82 -5.24
N PHE A 291 -1.90 5.24 -6.30
CA PHE A 291 -1.51 5.57 -7.68
C PHE A 291 -1.78 7.04 -8.06
N ILE A 292 -2.94 7.59 -7.65
CA ILE A 292 -3.28 9.01 -7.89
C ILE A 292 -2.28 9.94 -7.19
N TYR A 293 -1.98 9.69 -5.91
CA TYR A 293 -0.98 10.46 -5.17
C TYR A 293 0.40 10.39 -5.82
N VAL A 294 0.90 9.18 -6.15
CA VAL A 294 2.23 9.00 -6.78
C VAL A 294 2.30 9.71 -8.13
N LYS A 295 1.29 9.56 -8.99
CA LYS A 295 1.20 10.25 -10.29
C LYS A 295 1.26 11.76 -10.12
N ARG A 296 0.57 12.30 -9.12
CA ARG A 296 0.55 13.74 -8.82
C ARG A 296 1.90 14.24 -8.32
N TYR A 297 2.50 13.55 -7.35
CA TYR A 297 3.81 13.87 -6.81
C TYR A 297 4.88 13.94 -7.92
N ILE A 298 4.95 12.90 -8.76
CA ILE A 298 5.87 12.85 -9.91
C ILE A 298 5.60 14.00 -10.89
N LYS A 299 4.34 14.30 -11.22
CA LYS A 299 3.99 15.42 -12.12
C LYS A 299 4.50 16.76 -11.56
N THR A 300 4.28 17.03 -10.28
CA THR A 300 4.73 18.29 -9.63
C THR A 300 6.25 18.40 -9.61
N GLN A 301 6.97 17.32 -9.24
CA GLN A 301 8.43 17.31 -9.23
C GLN A 301 9.03 17.51 -10.64
N LEU A 302 8.45 16.87 -11.66
CA LEU A 302 8.88 17.06 -13.06
C LEU A 302 8.62 18.48 -13.57
N ALA A 303 7.48 19.10 -13.21
CA ALA A 303 7.17 20.47 -13.59
C ALA A 303 8.15 21.48 -12.94
N GLN A 304 8.50 21.28 -11.66
CA GLN A 304 9.51 22.09 -10.97
C GLN A 304 10.91 21.92 -11.59
N LEU A 305 11.33 20.69 -11.85
CA LEU A 305 12.60 20.41 -12.53
C LEU A 305 12.68 21.05 -13.92
N TYR A 306 11.60 20.97 -14.70
CA TYR A 306 11.53 21.58 -16.03
C TYR A 306 11.69 23.11 -15.98
N ARG A 307 11.02 23.78 -15.03
CA ARG A 307 11.17 25.23 -14.81
C ARG A 307 12.62 25.60 -14.48
N ASN A 308 13.22 24.92 -13.50
CA ASN A 308 14.61 25.16 -13.08
C ASN A 308 15.61 24.96 -14.24
N LEU A 309 15.42 23.91 -15.05
CA LEU A 309 16.26 23.63 -16.22
C LEU A 309 16.12 24.74 -17.28
N MET A 310 14.90 25.19 -17.57
CA MET A 310 14.63 26.24 -18.55
C MET A 310 15.20 27.60 -18.10
N GLU A 311 15.10 27.92 -16.81
CA GLU A 311 15.72 29.12 -16.21
C GLU A 311 17.26 29.07 -16.29
N GLN A 312 17.88 27.95 -15.88
CA GLN A 312 19.33 27.75 -16.01
C GLN A 312 19.79 27.86 -17.47
N LYS A 313 19.05 27.28 -18.41
CA LYS A 313 19.30 27.36 -19.86
C LYS A 313 19.18 28.79 -20.39
N CYS A 314 18.22 29.57 -19.90
CA CYS A 314 18.11 31.00 -20.18
C CYS A 314 19.34 31.77 -19.65
N SER A 315 19.67 31.60 -18.37
CA SER A 315 20.80 32.27 -17.71
C SER A 315 22.12 31.99 -18.43
N LEU A 316 22.38 30.71 -18.76
CA LEU A 316 23.56 30.32 -19.54
C LEU A 316 23.56 30.92 -20.95
N LYS A 317 22.42 30.95 -21.66
CA LYS A 317 22.32 31.64 -22.97
C LYS A 317 22.65 33.13 -22.85
N ARG A 318 22.15 33.81 -21.82
CA ARG A 318 22.42 35.23 -21.55
C ARG A 318 23.91 35.48 -21.29
N GLN A 319 24.54 34.66 -20.46
CA GLN A 319 25.99 34.74 -20.20
C GLN A 319 26.83 34.47 -21.46
N VAL A 320 26.47 33.46 -22.26
CA VAL A 320 27.15 33.17 -23.54
C VAL A 320 27.02 34.33 -24.53
N LEU A 321 25.85 34.98 -24.60
CA LEU A 321 25.63 36.14 -25.45
C LEU A 321 26.45 37.35 -24.96
N GLN A 322 26.46 37.65 -23.66
CA GLN A 322 27.30 38.70 -23.08
C GLN A 322 28.79 38.45 -23.36
N ASN A 323 29.27 37.23 -23.16
CA ASN A 323 30.65 36.81 -23.44
C ASN A 323 31.01 36.77 -24.95
N ALA A 324 30.02 36.80 -25.85
CA ALA A 324 30.25 36.98 -27.27
C ALA A 324 30.31 38.47 -27.61
N LEU A 325 29.41 39.30 -27.05
CA LEU A 325 29.35 40.74 -27.30
C LEU A 325 30.61 41.48 -26.83
N THR A 326 31.32 41.01 -25.81
CA THR A 326 32.63 41.56 -25.41
C THR A 326 33.71 41.43 -26.50
N LEU A 327 33.55 40.53 -27.47
CA LEU A 327 34.45 40.38 -28.61
C LEU A 327 34.03 41.20 -29.83
N ALA A 328 32.84 41.83 -29.83
CA ALA A 328 32.26 42.49 -31.01
C ALA A 328 33.13 43.61 -31.59
N SER A 329 33.89 44.31 -30.73
CA SER A 329 34.81 45.40 -31.13
C SER A 329 36.19 44.93 -31.61
N ILE A 330 36.57 43.67 -31.32
CA ILE A 330 37.92 43.14 -31.59
C ILE A 330 37.87 42.10 -32.72
N ALA A 331 36.86 41.23 -32.72
CA ALA A 331 36.69 40.13 -33.66
C ALA A 331 35.19 39.94 -33.96
N PRO A 332 34.60 40.76 -34.85
CA PRO A 332 33.17 40.75 -35.13
C PRO A 332 32.71 39.48 -35.87
N ASP A 333 33.57 38.86 -36.69
CA ASP A 333 33.30 37.59 -37.36
C ASP A 333 33.28 36.39 -36.40
N GLU A 334 34.22 36.35 -35.45
CA GLU A 334 34.20 35.40 -34.33
C GLU A 334 32.98 35.61 -33.42
N THR A 335 32.55 36.86 -33.24
CA THR A 335 31.34 37.19 -32.50
C THR A 335 30.09 36.66 -33.21
N ALA A 336 29.98 36.87 -34.52
CA ALA A 336 28.90 36.28 -35.34
C ALA A 336 28.89 34.75 -35.25
N TYR A 337 30.05 34.10 -35.38
CA TYR A 337 30.18 32.65 -35.25
C TYR A 337 29.73 32.14 -33.86
N ARG A 338 30.07 32.85 -32.78
CA ARG A 338 29.67 32.48 -31.40
C ARG A 338 28.17 32.64 -31.15
N ILE A 339 27.55 33.68 -31.70
CA ILE A 339 26.12 33.95 -31.55
C ILE A 339 25.30 32.96 -32.39
N MET A 340 25.62 32.81 -33.68
CA MET A 340 24.87 31.98 -34.62
C MET A 340 25.18 30.49 -34.49
N LYS A 341 26.37 30.12 -33.98
CA LYS A 341 26.89 28.75 -33.85
C LYS A 341 27.13 28.01 -35.16
N GLU A 342 27.02 28.69 -36.29
CA GLU A 342 27.31 28.19 -37.64
C GLU A 342 28.24 29.16 -38.40
N PRO A 343 29.12 28.65 -39.30
CA PRO A 343 29.96 29.48 -40.15
C PRO A 343 29.14 30.17 -41.25
N GLY A 344 29.72 31.16 -41.92
CA GLY A 344 29.02 31.91 -42.97
C GLY A 344 28.12 33.04 -42.46
N TYR A 345 28.41 33.58 -41.28
CA TYR A 345 27.88 34.87 -40.83
C TYR A 345 29.06 35.77 -40.46
N THR A 346 28.90 37.06 -40.72
CA THR A 346 29.80 38.11 -40.27
C THR A 346 29.02 39.15 -39.46
N ALA A 347 29.70 39.93 -38.63
CA ALA A 347 29.09 41.07 -37.97
C ALA A 347 29.75 42.39 -38.43
N VAL A 348 28.98 43.46 -38.43
CA VAL A 348 29.45 44.82 -38.69
C VAL A 348 29.00 45.70 -37.53
N LEU A 349 29.97 46.27 -36.81
CA LEU A 349 29.71 47.17 -35.69
C LEU A 349 29.44 48.59 -36.22
N SER A 350 28.25 49.11 -35.92
CA SER A 350 27.78 50.45 -36.27
C SER A 350 27.53 51.24 -34.98
N ARG A 351 28.62 51.77 -34.40
CA ARG A 351 28.65 52.35 -33.04
C ARG A 351 28.15 51.35 -31.98
N GLU A 352 26.93 51.52 -31.49
CA GLU A 352 26.33 50.68 -30.44
C GLU A 352 25.52 49.50 -31.03
N ALA A 353 25.18 49.55 -32.33
CA ALA A 353 24.47 48.48 -33.01
C ALA A 353 25.42 47.45 -33.63
N LEU A 354 25.11 46.16 -33.53
CA LEU A 354 25.84 45.08 -34.17
C LEU A 354 24.97 44.42 -35.24
N HIS A 355 25.29 44.64 -36.52
CA HIS A 355 24.54 44.06 -37.64
C HIS A 355 25.11 42.68 -37.99
N LEU A 356 24.30 41.63 -37.84
CA LEU A 356 24.63 40.29 -38.30
C LEU A 356 24.24 40.14 -39.78
N VAL A 357 25.18 39.70 -40.61
CA VAL A 357 25.02 39.54 -42.06
C VAL A 357 25.32 38.09 -42.44
N LYS A 358 24.37 37.43 -43.10
CA LYS A 358 24.55 36.07 -43.63
C LYS A 358 25.34 36.12 -44.94
N CYS A 359 26.43 35.36 -45.01
CA CYS A 359 27.26 35.22 -46.21
C CYS A 359 26.64 34.21 -47.19
N ILE A 360 26.85 34.46 -48.49
CA ILE A 360 26.46 33.51 -49.54
C ILE A 360 27.56 32.44 -49.64
N PRO A 361 27.24 31.14 -49.55
CA PRO A 361 28.23 30.08 -49.70
C PRO A 361 28.74 30.00 -51.15
N VAL A 362 30.06 29.84 -51.32
CA VAL A 362 30.71 29.69 -52.62
C VAL A 362 31.80 28.63 -52.58
N GLU A 363 31.97 27.90 -53.68
CA GLU A 363 33.03 26.90 -53.82
C GLU A 363 34.37 27.56 -54.17
N CYS A 364 35.44 27.13 -53.51
CA CYS A 364 36.79 27.66 -53.68
C CYS A 364 37.80 26.52 -53.85
N LYS A 365 38.81 26.71 -54.69
CA LYS A 365 39.93 25.77 -54.84
C LYS A 365 41.09 26.18 -53.93
N LEU A 366 41.77 25.22 -53.32
CA LEU A 366 42.98 25.47 -52.54
C LEU A 366 44.08 26.01 -53.47
N ARG A 367 44.81 27.05 -53.03
CA ARG A 367 45.90 27.67 -53.78
C ARG A 367 47.23 27.43 -53.07
N HIS A 368 48.27 27.10 -53.84
CA HIS A 368 49.63 26.98 -53.34
C HIS A 368 50.27 28.38 -53.24
N GLU A 369 51.04 28.60 -52.17
CA GLU A 369 51.87 29.79 -51.95
C GLU A 369 53.20 29.35 -51.33
N GLU A 370 54.28 30.07 -51.65
CA GLU A 370 55.59 29.86 -51.02
C GLU A 370 55.66 30.46 -49.61
N GLN A 371 54.88 31.52 -49.36
CA GLN A 371 54.78 32.23 -48.08
C GLN A 371 53.66 31.66 -47.20
N CYS A 372 53.87 31.64 -45.89
CA CYS A 372 52.86 31.17 -44.94
C CYS A 372 51.89 32.31 -44.52
N TYR A 373 50.61 31.97 -44.44
CA TYR A 373 49.53 32.90 -44.07
C TYR A 373 48.72 32.36 -42.88
N THR A 374 48.11 33.26 -42.12
CA THR A 374 47.23 32.92 -40.99
C THR A 374 45.85 32.44 -41.45
N GLU A 375 45.45 32.81 -42.65
CA GLU A 375 44.25 32.40 -43.38
C GLU A 375 44.61 31.48 -44.55
N LEU A 376 43.66 30.67 -45.01
CA LEU A 376 43.89 29.64 -46.03
C LEU A 376 43.93 30.25 -47.45
N PRO A 377 45.04 30.20 -48.22
CA PRO A 377 45.06 30.73 -49.57
C PRO A 377 44.15 29.92 -50.50
N VAL A 378 43.24 30.59 -51.21
CA VAL A 378 42.27 29.97 -52.11
C VAL A 378 42.10 30.75 -53.41
N THR A 379 41.43 30.13 -54.38
CA THR A 379 41.06 30.72 -55.67
C THR A 379 39.56 30.56 -55.88
N HIS A 380 38.89 31.67 -56.22
CA HIS A 380 37.47 31.73 -56.54
C HIS A 380 37.28 32.63 -57.77
N ARG A 381 36.61 32.11 -58.81
CA ARG A 381 36.42 32.79 -60.11
C ARG A 381 37.72 33.37 -60.70
N ASN A 382 38.79 32.57 -60.68
CA ASN A 382 40.15 32.90 -61.13
C ASN A 382 40.82 34.11 -60.42
N ALA A 383 40.23 34.64 -59.35
CA ALA A 383 40.85 35.63 -58.47
C ALA A 383 41.37 34.97 -57.19
N SER A 384 42.46 35.49 -56.65
CA SER A 384 43.03 35.07 -55.37
C SER A 384 42.23 35.65 -54.20
N TYR A 385 41.94 34.78 -53.23
CA TYR A 385 41.31 35.12 -51.97
C TYR A 385 42.01 34.34 -50.85
N PHE A 386 41.69 34.67 -49.61
CA PHE A 386 42.06 33.89 -48.44
C PHE A 386 40.77 33.50 -47.70
N LEU A 387 40.74 32.35 -47.04
CA LEU A 387 39.59 31.85 -46.28
C LEU A 387 39.92 31.87 -44.79
N GLN A 388 39.16 32.67 -44.02
CA GLN A 388 39.38 32.82 -42.58
C GLN A 388 39.13 31.50 -41.83
N PRO A 389 39.94 31.19 -40.80
CA PRO A 389 39.69 30.07 -39.91
C PRO A 389 38.37 30.29 -39.15
N ARG A 390 37.65 29.19 -38.90
CA ARG A 390 36.35 29.14 -38.18
C ARG A 390 35.18 29.88 -38.84
N SER A 391 35.26 31.18 -39.11
CA SER A 391 34.18 31.99 -39.71
C SER A 391 33.88 31.64 -41.18
N ARG A 392 34.90 31.18 -41.93
CA ARG A 392 34.84 30.80 -43.37
C ARG A 392 34.49 31.94 -44.33
N ILE A 393 34.76 33.18 -43.94
CA ILE A 393 34.62 34.35 -44.81
C ILE A 393 35.84 34.45 -45.74
N LEU A 394 35.68 35.10 -46.91
CA LEU A 394 36.69 35.22 -47.97
C LEU A 394 37.25 36.66 -48.12
N PRO A 395 38.19 37.11 -47.28
CA PRO A 395 38.95 38.33 -47.55
C PRO A 395 39.82 38.24 -48.81
N LYS A 396 40.10 39.40 -49.43
CA LYS A 396 41.02 39.53 -50.58
C LYS A 396 42.50 39.47 -50.19
N THR A 397 42.81 39.77 -48.93
CA THR A 397 44.17 39.89 -48.38
C THR A 397 44.35 38.93 -47.21
N GLY A 398 45.52 38.31 -47.11
CA GLY A 398 45.89 37.43 -45.99
C GLY A 398 46.97 38.06 -45.10
N THR A 399 47.00 37.64 -43.85
CA THR A 399 47.98 38.04 -42.83
C THR A 399 49.21 37.14 -42.94
N LEU A 400 50.30 37.70 -43.49
CA LEU A 400 51.59 37.02 -43.61
C LEU A 400 52.12 36.61 -42.23
N ARG A 401 52.71 35.41 -42.13
CA ARG A 401 53.27 34.86 -40.89
C ARG A 401 54.51 34.01 -41.17
N ASP A 402 55.45 33.99 -40.23
CA ASP A 402 56.61 33.10 -40.29
C ASP A 402 56.19 31.62 -40.30
N CYS A 403 56.80 30.84 -41.20
CA CYS A 403 56.58 29.41 -41.34
C CYS A 403 57.16 28.61 -40.15
N ASN A 404 56.45 28.56 -39.03
CA ASN A 404 56.89 27.86 -37.81
C ASN A 404 56.56 26.35 -37.87
N GLU A 405 57.57 25.50 -37.69
CA GLU A 405 57.42 24.03 -37.70
C GLU A 405 56.83 23.45 -36.41
N LEU A 406 57.08 24.09 -35.27
CA LEU A 406 56.64 23.65 -33.93
C LEU A 406 55.19 24.04 -33.66
N LEU A 407 54.76 25.21 -34.16
CA LEU A 407 53.40 25.75 -34.01
C LEU A 407 52.79 26.09 -35.39
N PRO A 408 52.59 25.09 -36.28
CA PRO A 408 52.03 25.32 -37.61
C PRO A 408 50.54 25.67 -37.53
N VAL A 409 50.04 26.45 -38.50
CA VAL A 409 48.61 26.73 -38.62
C VAL A 409 47.89 25.45 -39.09
N MET A 410 46.87 25.05 -38.35
CA MET A 410 46.08 23.84 -38.62
C MET A 410 44.63 24.18 -38.99
N TYR A 411 44.10 23.49 -40.00
CA TYR A 411 42.75 23.69 -40.50
C TYR A 411 42.00 22.38 -40.56
N LYS A 412 40.75 22.38 -40.07
CA LYS A 412 39.82 21.26 -40.28
C LYS A 412 39.13 21.43 -41.64
N LEU A 413 39.41 20.56 -42.60
CA LEU A 413 38.80 20.56 -43.95
C LEU A 413 38.09 19.22 -44.17
N HIS A 414 36.80 19.26 -44.52
CA HIS A 414 35.96 18.06 -44.72
C HIS A 414 35.99 17.01 -43.59
N GLY A 415 36.28 17.44 -42.35
CA GLY A 415 36.37 16.57 -41.17
C GLY A 415 37.80 16.28 -40.71
N THR A 416 38.75 16.24 -41.64
CA THR A 416 40.17 15.95 -41.43
C THR A 416 40.96 17.20 -41.05
N TRP A 417 42.02 17.06 -40.25
CA TRP A 417 42.93 18.17 -39.92
C TRP A 417 44.15 18.18 -40.82
N PHE A 418 44.51 19.36 -41.31
CA PHE A 418 45.69 19.59 -42.14
C PHE A 418 46.56 20.68 -41.52
N ARG A 419 47.86 20.43 -41.37
CA ARG A 419 48.86 21.49 -41.17
C ARG A 419 49.28 22.03 -42.53
N LEU A 420 49.41 23.34 -42.65
CA LEU A 420 49.87 23.97 -43.87
C LEU A 420 51.31 24.43 -43.71
N LYS A 421 52.21 23.70 -44.36
CA LYS A 421 53.43 24.26 -44.95
C LYS A 421 53.06 24.68 -46.39
N PRO A 422 53.98 25.11 -47.28
CA PRO A 422 53.65 25.30 -48.70
C PRO A 422 52.92 24.08 -49.29
N LYS A 423 53.28 22.85 -48.88
CA LYS A 423 52.48 21.65 -49.12
C LYS A 423 51.56 21.33 -47.93
N PRO A 424 50.25 21.06 -48.14
CA PRO A 424 49.36 20.60 -47.08
C PRO A 424 49.74 19.18 -46.63
N VAL A 425 49.70 18.93 -45.32
CA VAL A 425 49.98 17.62 -44.73
C VAL A 425 48.90 17.29 -43.71
N GLU A 426 48.30 16.10 -43.82
CA GLU A 426 47.32 15.59 -42.87
C GLU A 426 47.94 15.37 -41.48
N VAL A 427 47.18 15.66 -40.43
CA VAL A 427 47.59 15.53 -39.02
C VAL A 427 46.44 15.01 -38.16
N LEU A 428 46.78 14.43 -37.01
CA LEU A 428 45.80 14.02 -36.01
C LEU A 428 45.09 15.25 -35.40
N ALA A 429 43.83 15.06 -34.99
CA ALA A 429 43.05 16.09 -34.33
C ALA A 429 43.64 16.46 -32.95
N SER A 430 43.63 17.75 -32.62
CA SER A 430 44.00 18.22 -31.27
C SER A 430 43.00 17.72 -30.21
N ALA A 431 43.49 17.53 -28.98
CA ALA A 431 42.65 17.16 -27.84
C ALA A 431 41.55 18.20 -27.58
N VAL A 432 40.33 17.74 -27.34
CA VAL A 432 39.18 18.59 -27.02
C VAL A 432 39.17 18.87 -25.52
N ILE A 433 39.29 20.14 -25.13
CA ILE A 433 39.11 20.57 -23.74
C ILE A 433 37.65 20.41 -23.36
N GLN A 434 37.38 19.67 -22.28
CA GLN A 434 36.04 19.53 -21.70
C GLN A 434 35.85 20.49 -20.52
N PRO A 435 34.62 20.99 -20.27
CA PRO A 435 34.34 21.79 -19.09
C PRO A 435 34.50 20.95 -17.81
N LEU A 436 35.10 21.55 -16.79
CA LEU A 436 35.42 20.87 -15.51
C LEU A 436 34.21 20.71 -14.57
N THR A 437 33.04 21.23 -14.93
CA THR A 437 31.84 21.24 -14.08
C THR A 437 30.79 20.23 -14.56
N HIS A 438 30.43 19.30 -13.68
CA HIS A 438 29.30 18.39 -13.87
C HIS A 438 28.14 18.81 -12.95
N PRO A 439 26.93 19.06 -13.48
CA PRO A 439 25.77 19.34 -12.64
C PRO A 439 25.30 18.07 -11.94
N SER A 440 25.37 18.04 -10.61
CA SER A 440 24.86 16.96 -9.77
C SER A 440 23.42 17.24 -9.33
N TRP A 441 22.50 16.34 -9.68
CA TRP A 441 21.11 16.38 -9.21
C TRP A 441 20.89 15.25 -8.19
N HIS A 442 20.22 15.56 -7.09
CA HIS A 442 19.84 14.57 -6.07
C HIS A 442 18.33 14.39 -6.08
N TYR A 443 17.90 13.12 -6.18
CA TYR A 443 16.48 12.77 -6.05
C TYR A 443 16.10 12.76 -4.57
N THR A 444 15.02 13.44 -4.23
CA THR A 444 14.38 13.39 -2.90
C THR A 444 13.15 12.48 -2.98
N SER A 445 13.15 11.40 -2.20
CA SER A 445 11.97 10.55 -2.03
C SER A 445 11.05 11.12 -0.94
N SER A 446 9.74 11.09 -1.16
CA SER A 446 8.76 11.35 -0.10
C SER A 446 8.65 10.14 0.84
N SER A 447 9.08 10.30 2.09
CA SER A 447 9.06 9.24 3.12
C SER A 447 7.66 8.81 3.59
N SER A 448 6.62 9.61 3.32
CA SER A 448 5.22 9.33 3.68
C SER A 448 4.57 8.18 2.89
N LEU A 449 5.01 7.96 1.65
CA LEU A 449 4.43 6.97 0.72
C LEU A 449 4.45 5.52 1.24
N THR A 450 5.38 5.20 2.13
CA THR A 450 5.61 3.86 2.67
C THR A 450 4.91 3.58 4.00
N ILE A 451 4.30 4.58 4.64
CA ILE A 451 3.85 4.50 6.04
C ILE A 451 2.37 4.91 6.23
N SER A 452 1.80 5.69 5.32
CA SER A 452 0.49 6.35 5.51
C SER A 452 -0.37 6.29 4.24
N ASP A 453 -1.67 6.02 4.39
CA ASP A 453 -2.60 5.73 3.28
C ASP A 453 -4.06 6.17 3.58
N ILE A 454 -5.07 5.72 2.84
CA ILE A 454 -6.49 6.06 3.11
C ILE A 454 -7.10 5.24 4.26
N TYR A 455 -6.68 3.99 4.44
CA TYR A 455 -7.07 3.13 5.56
C TYR A 455 -5.91 3.02 6.56
N ASN A 456 -6.20 2.79 7.83
CA ASN A 456 -5.13 2.58 8.82
C ASN A 456 -4.59 1.13 8.74
N ALA A 457 -3.51 0.83 9.47
CA ALA A 457 -2.91 -0.51 9.48
C ALA A 457 -3.81 -1.59 10.09
N GLU A 458 -4.55 -1.27 11.17
CA GLU A 458 -5.50 -2.19 11.83
C GLU A 458 -6.65 -2.58 10.89
N ASP A 459 -7.23 -1.63 10.16
CA ASP A 459 -8.27 -1.85 9.15
C ASP A 459 -7.77 -2.81 8.05
N LEU A 460 -6.54 -2.61 7.57
CA LEU A 460 -5.91 -3.48 6.58
C LEU A 460 -5.63 -4.89 7.12
N ASP A 461 -5.16 -5.03 8.37
CA ASP A 461 -4.95 -6.34 9.01
C ASP A 461 -6.28 -7.10 9.21
N HIS A 462 -7.38 -6.38 9.47
CA HIS A 462 -8.72 -6.97 9.50
C HIS A 462 -9.20 -7.43 8.12
N LEU A 463 -8.95 -6.65 7.07
CA LEU A 463 -9.25 -7.07 5.69
C LEU A 463 -8.41 -8.30 5.29
N TRP A 464 -7.12 -8.31 5.60
CA TRP A 464 -6.22 -9.43 5.34
C TRP A 464 -6.65 -10.70 6.07
N SER A 465 -6.91 -10.63 7.37
CA SER A 465 -7.39 -11.78 8.14
C SER A 465 -8.74 -12.30 7.66
N HIS A 466 -9.67 -11.42 7.25
CA HIS A 466 -10.96 -11.82 6.66
C HIS A 466 -10.80 -12.52 5.30
N ILE A 467 -9.89 -12.05 4.44
CA ILE A 467 -9.60 -12.66 3.12
C ILE A 467 -8.85 -13.99 3.26
N ILE A 468 -7.89 -14.08 4.20
CA ILE A 468 -7.05 -15.27 4.40
C ILE A 468 -7.81 -16.38 5.12
N PHE A 469 -8.68 -16.06 6.08
CA PHE A 469 -9.33 -17.07 6.95
C PHE A 469 -10.05 -18.20 6.19
N PRO A 470 -10.84 -17.96 5.13
CA PRO A 470 -11.45 -19.04 4.33
C PRO A 470 -10.43 -19.98 3.66
N VAL A 471 -9.24 -19.47 3.32
CA VAL A 471 -8.16 -20.23 2.67
C VAL A 471 -7.37 -21.05 3.70
N GLU A 472 -7.12 -20.50 4.89
CA GLU A 472 -6.41 -21.20 5.96
C GLU A 472 -7.29 -22.22 6.70
N ARG A 473 -8.60 -21.95 6.84
CA ARG A 473 -9.54 -22.78 7.61
C ARG A 473 -9.45 -24.29 7.30
N PRO A 474 -9.39 -24.78 6.04
CA PRO A 474 -9.19 -26.21 5.76
C PRO A 474 -7.85 -26.75 6.25
N SER A 475 -6.77 -25.97 6.16
CA SER A 475 -5.43 -26.33 6.64
C SER A 475 -5.39 -26.40 8.17
N MET A 476 -6.00 -25.42 8.85
CA MET A 476 -6.16 -25.42 10.30
C MET A 476 -6.98 -26.62 10.77
N LEU A 477 -8.15 -26.87 10.15
CA LEU A 477 -9.00 -28.03 10.47
C LEU A 477 -8.28 -29.37 10.26
N ASN A 478 -7.53 -29.53 9.17
CA ASN A 478 -6.70 -30.71 8.94
C ASN A 478 -5.60 -30.86 10.00
N THR A 479 -5.01 -29.75 10.46
CA THR A 479 -3.97 -29.76 11.50
C THR A 479 -4.56 -30.13 12.88
N ILE A 480 -5.73 -29.60 13.24
CA ILE A 480 -6.50 -30.02 14.42
C ILE A 480 -6.85 -31.51 14.33
N ALA A 481 -7.38 -31.97 13.19
CA ALA A 481 -7.74 -33.37 12.97
C ALA A 481 -6.52 -34.30 13.13
N ARG A 482 -5.35 -33.93 12.59
CA ARG A 482 -4.10 -34.67 12.78
C ARG A 482 -3.71 -34.76 14.26
N GLY A 483 -3.82 -33.67 15.01
CA GLY A 483 -3.58 -33.64 16.46
C GLY A 483 -4.55 -34.51 17.26
N VAL A 484 -5.85 -34.44 16.97
CA VAL A 484 -6.89 -35.30 17.58
C VAL A 484 -6.66 -36.78 17.26
N MET A 485 -6.13 -37.09 16.07
CA MET A 485 -5.70 -38.43 15.67
C MET A 485 -4.35 -38.86 16.28
N GLY A 486 -3.75 -38.07 17.18
CA GLY A 486 -2.50 -38.40 17.88
C GLY A 486 -1.22 -38.19 17.08
N ASN A 487 -1.27 -37.45 15.96
CA ASN A 487 -0.07 -37.05 15.21
C ASN A 487 0.51 -35.76 15.79
N GLU A 488 1.82 -35.57 15.63
CA GLU A 488 2.49 -34.33 16.03
C GLU A 488 1.95 -33.11 15.24
N ILE A 489 1.60 -32.06 15.98
CA ILE A 489 1.21 -30.75 15.44
C ILE A 489 2.50 -29.95 15.18
N PRO A 490 2.73 -29.38 13.99
CA PRO A 490 3.90 -28.54 13.73
C PRO A 490 3.95 -27.34 14.68
N ALA A 491 5.10 -27.09 15.31
CA ALA A 491 5.30 -25.98 16.24
C ALA A 491 4.95 -24.64 15.57
N GLY A 492 4.18 -23.80 16.27
CA GLY A 492 3.72 -22.49 15.77
C GLY A 492 2.48 -22.51 14.87
N SER A 493 1.93 -23.68 14.51
CA SER A 493 0.74 -23.75 13.63
C SER A 493 -0.58 -23.44 14.35
N ILE A 494 -0.77 -23.89 15.59
CA ILE A 494 -1.99 -23.68 16.39
C ILE A 494 -1.62 -23.57 17.88
N SER A 495 -2.13 -22.56 18.58
CA SER A 495 -2.08 -22.48 20.05
C SER A 495 -3.27 -23.22 20.67
N MET A 496 -3.03 -24.37 21.29
CA MET A 496 -4.06 -25.11 22.03
C MET A 496 -4.57 -24.34 23.27
N LEU A 497 -3.80 -23.39 23.80
CA LEU A 497 -4.24 -22.53 24.90
C LEU A 497 -5.40 -21.61 24.50
N ASN A 498 -5.53 -21.26 23.22
CA ASN A 498 -6.62 -20.41 22.72
C ASN A 498 -7.89 -21.23 22.38
N LEU A 499 -7.84 -22.56 22.54
CA LEU A 499 -8.94 -23.49 22.26
C LEU A 499 -9.55 -24.10 23.54
N LEU A 500 -8.99 -23.78 24.71
CA LEU A 500 -9.43 -24.24 26.01
C LEU A 500 -9.83 -23.02 26.85
N ASP A 501 -11.03 -23.07 27.42
CA ASP A 501 -11.48 -22.10 28.42
C ASP A 501 -10.82 -22.36 29.79
N GLU A 502 -10.78 -21.33 30.63
CA GLU A 502 -10.16 -21.36 31.96
C GLU A 502 -10.73 -22.52 32.81
N ASP A 503 -12.05 -22.70 32.78
CA ASP A 503 -12.78 -23.78 33.46
C ASP A 503 -12.31 -25.18 33.00
N SER A 504 -12.02 -25.36 31.70
CA SER A 504 -11.48 -26.62 31.17
C SER A 504 -10.01 -26.81 31.58
N LEU A 505 -9.21 -25.75 31.62
CA LEU A 505 -7.82 -25.80 32.09
C LEU A 505 -7.74 -26.17 33.58
N GLU A 506 -8.59 -25.58 34.43
CA GLU A 506 -8.68 -25.91 35.85
C GLU A 506 -9.16 -27.36 36.06
N SER A 507 -10.18 -27.80 35.32
CA SER A 507 -10.66 -29.19 35.30
C SER A 507 -9.57 -30.19 34.90
N ILE A 508 -8.79 -29.88 33.86
CA ILE A 508 -7.66 -30.71 33.42
C ILE A 508 -6.57 -30.72 34.50
N ALA A 509 -6.21 -29.58 35.09
CA ALA A 509 -5.22 -29.47 36.14
C ALA A 509 -5.62 -30.26 37.40
N GLU A 510 -6.88 -30.17 37.84
CA GLU A 510 -7.41 -31.00 38.92
C GLU A 510 -7.32 -32.49 38.61
N SER A 511 -7.75 -32.90 37.41
CA SER A 511 -7.81 -34.32 37.04
C SER A 511 -6.42 -34.94 36.88
N ALA A 512 -5.48 -34.19 36.30
CA ALA A 512 -4.08 -34.56 36.19
C ALA A 512 -3.42 -34.60 37.59
N GLY A 513 -3.66 -33.59 38.43
CA GLY A 513 -3.21 -33.56 39.82
C GLY A 513 -3.70 -34.79 40.61
N LYS A 514 -5.00 -35.12 40.52
CA LYS A 514 -5.59 -36.30 41.16
C LYS A 514 -4.96 -37.62 40.65
N ARG A 515 -4.58 -37.71 39.37
CA ARG A 515 -3.85 -38.86 38.79
C ARG A 515 -2.39 -38.96 39.24
N VAL A 516 -1.67 -37.84 39.33
CA VAL A 516 -0.30 -37.80 39.87
C VAL A 516 -0.30 -38.19 41.35
N TRP A 517 -1.21 -37.62 42.15
CA TRP A 517 -1.37 -37.99 43.57
C TRP A 517 -1.73 -39.46 43.80
N THR A 518 -2.44 -40.11 42.88
CA THR A 518 -2.69 -41.57 42.96
C THR A 518 -1.44 -42.39 42.59
N LEU A 519 -0.64 -41.97 41.60
CA LEU A 519 0.66 -42.57 41.30
C LEU A 519 1.65 -42.42 42.46
N GLU A 520 1.71 -41.25 43.11
CA GLU A 520 2.53 -41.00 44.30
C GLU A 520 2.12 -41.92 45.47
N ARG A 521 0.82 -42.14 45.67
CA ARG A 521 0.29 -43.12 46.64
C ARG A 521 0.71 -44.55 46.28
N PHE A 522 0.60 -44.96 45.02
CA PHE A 522 1.05 -46.29 44.58
C PHE A 522 2.55 -46.48 44.84
N ARG A 523 3.38 -45.48 44.55
CA ARG A 523 4.81 -45.47 44.87
C ARG A 523 5.08 -45.60 46.38
N HIS A 524 4.32 -44.89 47.22
CA HIS A 524 4.39 -45.03 48.68
C HIS A 524 3.96 -46.42 49.21
N ILE A 525 2.97 -47.05 48.58
CA ILE A 525 2.51 -48.41 48.91
C ILE A 525 3.58 -49.45 48.51
N TRP A 526 4.15 -49.33 47.31
CA TRP A 526 5.23 -50.20 46.82
C TRP A 526 6.47 -50.12 47.72
N VAL A 527 6.90 -48.91 48.09
CA VAL A 527 8.03 -48.70 49.02
C VAL A 527 7.76 -49.28 50.42
N ARG A 528 6.50 -49.27 50.88
CA ARG A 528 6.10 -49.97 52.13
C ARG A 528 6.17 -51.49 51.99
N GLN A 529 5.63 -52.07 50.92
CA GLN A 529 5.69 -53.53 50.69
C GLN A 529 7.13 -54.05 50.56
N CYS A 530 8.01 -53.34 49.84
CA CYS A 530 9.43 -53.71 49.75
C CYS A 530 10.21 -53.57 51.07
N ARG A 531 9.71 -52.80 52.06
CA ARG A 531 10.33 -52.68 53.39
C ARG A 531 9.90 -53.79 54.34
N CYS A 532 8.69 -54.34 54.21
CA CYS A 532 8.23 -55.51 54.98
C CYS A 532 8.89 -56.83 54.53
N ALA A 533 9.14 -57.01 53.23
CA ALA A 533 9.76 -58.24 52.71
C ALA A 533 11.21 -58.48 53.18
N ARG A 534 11.90 -57.44 53.69
CA ARG A 534 13.32 -57.50 54.06
C ARG A 534 13.60 -57.85 55.53
N HIS A 535 12.56 -58.15 56.32
CA HIS A 535 12.69 -58.40 57.76
C HIS A 535 12.28 -59.83 58.20
N LEU A 536 11.95 -60.72 57.26
CA LEU A 536 11.50 -62.10 57.55
C LEU A 536 12.43 -63.21 57.00
N HIS A 537 13.64 -62.87 56.55
CA HIS A 537 14.54 -63.80 55.84
C HIS A 537 16.00 -63.78 56.33
N HIS A 538 16.18 -63.65 57.64
CA HIS A 538 17.47 -63.90 58.30
C HIS A 538 17.33 -64.85 59.49
N HIS A 539 16.95 -66.09 59.22
CA HIS A 539 17.29 -67.24 60.06
C HIS A 539 17.33 -68.52 59.22
N GLN A 540 18.28 -69.41 59.54
CA GLN A 540 18.59 -70.71 58.89
C GLN A 540 19.37 -70.65 57.57
N ASN A 541 20.67 -70.93 57.70
CA ASN A 541 21.46 -72.01 57.05
C ASN A 541 21.03 -72.50 55.64
N GLY A 542 21.93 -72.77 54.69
CA GLY A 542 23.40 -72.77 54.70
C GLY A 542 23.96 -73.84 53.74
N GLU A 543 25.13 -73.60 53.15
CA GLU A 543 25.99 -74.56 52.41
C GLU A 543 25.42 -75.16 51.09
N ALA A 544 26.20 -75.46 50.03
CA ALA A 544 27.60 -75.11 49.70
C ALA A 544 27.88 -75.29 48.18
N SER A 545 28.97 -74.66 47.69
CA SER A 545 29.77 -75.00 46.48
C SER A 545 29.11 -74.97 45.08
N ASP A 546 29.81 -74.66 43.98
CA ASP A 546 31.11 -74.03 43.69
C ASP A 546 31.05 -73.56 42.21
N ARG A 547 31.46 -72.35 41.77
CA ARG A 547 32.79 -71.67 41.70
C ARG A 547 33.47 -71.84 40.33
N TYR A 548 33.73 -70.70 39.66
CA TYR A 548 34.86 -70.34 38.77
C TYR A 548 34.49 -68.98 38.11
N ASP A 549 34.80 -67.84 38.75
CA ASP A 549 36.00 -66.97 38.57
C ASP A 549 35.88 -65.99 37.37
N HIS A 550 35.83 -64.65 37.51
CA HIS A 550 36.79 -63.65 38.07
C HIS A 550 37.94 -63.25 37.11
N PRO A 551 38.57 -62.04 37.24
CA PRO A 551 38.45 -60.97 38.27
C PRO A 551 38.00 -59.58 37.72
N ARG A 552 37.33 -58.68 38.48
CA ARG A 552 37.81 -57.70 39.51
C ARG A 552 38.99 -56.82 39.04
N VAL A 553 38.93 -55.48 39.18
CA VAL A 553 39.22 -54.63 40.38
C VAL A 553 38.92 -53.15 39.96
N ARG A 554 38.47 -52.14 40.74
CA ARG A 554 38.38 -51.86 42.20
C ARG A 554 37.08 -51.06 42.56
N THR A 555 37.13 -50.24 43.63
CA THR A 555 36.12 -49.33 44.25
C THR A 555 36.91 -48.13 44.90
N PRO A 556 36.45 -47.27 45.86
CA PRO A 556 35.13 -47.04 46.52
C PRO A 556 34.71 -45.56 46.85
N HIS A 557 33.60 -45.42 47.63
CA HIS A 557 33.11 -44.30 48.49
C HIS A 557 32.18 -43.23 47.88
N ASN A 558 30.89 -43.10 48.28
CA ASN A 558 30.24 -42.73 49.58
C ASN A 558 30.30 -41.19 49.83
N VAL A 559 29.25 -40.43 50.19
CA VAL A 559 28.29 -40.48 51.36
C VAL A 559 27.06 -39.58 51.03
N TRP A 560 25.81 -40.09 51.00
CA TRP A 560 24.65 -39.82 51.91
C TRP A 560 24.10 -38.38 52.14
N MET A 561 22.78 -38.21 51.87
CA MET A 561 21.68 -37.65 52.72
C MET A 561 21.73 -36.17 53.23
N GLU A 562 20.62 -35.46 53.55
CA GLU A 562 19.17 -35.77 53.56
C GLU A 562 18.27 -34.48 53.45
N HIS A 563 17.14 -34.61 52.74
CA HIS A 563 15.77 -34.08 52.98
C HIS A 563 15.37 -32.62 53.36
N ALA A 564 14.18 -32.27 52.83
CA ALA A 564 13.17 -31.27 53.23
C ALA A 564 13.35 -29.80 52.80
N SER A 565 12.30 -28.98 52.60
CA SER A 565 10.88 -29.20 52.17
C SER A 565 10.15 -27.84 52.14
N TYR A 566 9.48 -27.46 51.04
CA TYR A 566 8.40 -26.46 50.94
C TYR A 566 8.56 -25.09 51.65
N ARG A 567 8.67 -24.01 50.85
CA ARG A 567 7.67 -22.91 50.87
C ARG A 567 7.79 -21.98 49.67
N SER A 568 6.63 -21.53 49.18
CA SER A 568 6.34 -20.24 48.55
C SER A 568 7.33 -19.66 47.53
N ASP A 569 6.91 -19.58 46.26
CA ASP A 569 7.17 -18.42 45.42
C ASP A 569 5.99 -18.22 44.44
N MET A 570 4.97 -17.52 44.92
CA MET A 570 3.85 -17.02 44.11
C MET A 570 4.03 -15.50 43.91
N GLU A 571 5.22 -15.09 43.47
CA GLU A 571 5.57 -13.65 43.33
C GLU A 571 6.62 -13.40 42.22
N LEU A 572 6.62 -14.17 41.13
CA LEU A 572 7.57 -14.00 40.01
C LEU A 572 6.96 -13.97 38.59
N LEU A 573 5.66 -13.69 38.46
CA LEU A 573 4.97 -13.53 37.17
C LEU A 573 4.04 -12.29 37.12
N LEU A 574 4.46 -11.17 37.72
CA LEU A 574 3.72 -9.89 37.67
C LEU A 574 4.58 -8.64 37.34
N HIS A 575 5.79 -8.80 36.81
CA HIS A 575 6.67 -7.67 36.47
C HIS A 575 7.40 -7.77 35.11
N LEU A 576 6.66 -8.08 34.05
CA LEU A 576 7.10 -7.83 32.66
C LEU A 576 5.98 -7.23 31.79
N ASN A 577 5.44 -6.09 32.23
CA ASN A 577 4.78 -5.15 31.31
C ASN A 577 4.97 -3.69 31.82
N SER A 578 4.98 -2.74 30.88
CA SER A 578 5.25 -1.29 31.05
C SER A 578 6.68 -0.88 31.42
N ARG A 579 7.42 -0.34 30.44
CA ARG A 579 7.94 1.06 30.40
C ARG A 579 8.99 1.23 29.29
N SER A 580 8.57 1.79 28.16
CA SER A 580 9.47 2.37 27.15
C SER A 580 8.79 3.48 26.35
N LYS A 581 8.65 4.66 26.96
CA LYS A 581 8.44 5.93 26.25
C LYS A 581 8.87 7.11 27.15
N GLU A 582 9.15 8.23 26.49
CA GLU A 582 9.51 9.54 27.04
C GLU A 582 10.95 9.70 27.58
N THR A 583 11.81 10.19 26.69
CA THR A 583 12.98 11.00 27.04
C THR A 583 12.75 12.40 26.46
N ALA A 584 12.54 13.41 27.31
CA ALA A 584 12.42 14.80 26.89
C ALA A 584 13.80 15.49 26.85
N PRO A 585 14.09 16.37 25.89
CA PRO A 585 15.25 17.26 25.93
C PRO A 585 15.00 18.48 26.84
N PRO A 586 16.05 19.13 27.37
CA PRO A 586 15.93 20.14 28.42
C PRO A 586 15.53 21.54 27.92
N SER A 587 14.95 22.30 28.85
CA SER A 587 14.64 23.72 28.77
C SER A 587 15.89 24.62 28.77
N LEU A 588 15.80 25.79 28.13
CA LEU A 588 16.68 26.94 28.31
C LEU A 588 15.82 28.18 28.61
N GLU A 589 16.32 29.05 29.50
CA GLU A 589 15.57 30.16 30.12
C GLU A 589 15.52 31.46 29.27
N GLU A 590 14.74 32.41 29.79
CA GLU A 590 14.40 33.76 29.30
C GLU A 590 15.64 34.69 29.14
N GLY A 591 15.64 35.84 28.45
CA GLY A 591 14.66 36.68 27.73
C GLY A 591 15.45 37.91 27.15
N PRO A 592 14.93 39.15 27.02
CA PRO A 592 13.55 39.61 26.84
C PRO A 592 13.36 40.62 25.66
N SER A 593 12.11 40.88 25.30
CA SER A 593 11.53 42.12 24.71
C SER A 593 12.31 43.03 23.72
N SER A 594 11.75 43.24 22.51
CA SER A 594 11.33 44.59 22.08
C SER A 594 10.43 44.61 20.83
N SER A 595 9.50 45.57 20.83
CA SER A 595 8.74 46.14 19.71
C SER A 595 8.48 47.62 20.10
N PRO A 596 7.95 48.53 19.25
CA PRO A 596 7.43 48.37 17.89
C PRO A 596 7.95 49.42 16.86
N SER A 597 7.57 49.29 15.58
CA SER A 597 7.09 50.42 14.74
C SER A 597 6.81 50.01 13.28
N GLY A 598 5.77 50.61 12.71
CA GLY A 598 5.66 50.95 11.29
C GLY A 598 5.12 52.39 11.22
N PRO A 599 4.54 52.87 10.11
CA PRO A 599 4.58 52.36 8.72
C PRO A 599 5.13 53.44 7.73
N GLU A 600 5.36 53.12 6.45
CA GLU A 600 5.21 54.14 5.40
C GLU A 600 4.62 53.58 4.10
N VAL A 601 3.76 54.38 3.47
CA VAL A 601 2.96 54.07 2.30
C VAL A 601 3.44 54.89 1.12
N ARG A 602 3.79 54.27 -0.03
CA ARG A 602 3.77 54.94 -1.34
C ARG A 602 3.19 54.06 -2.45
N ARG A 603 2.21 54.62 -3.16
CA ARG A 603 1.53 54.06 -4.34
C ARG A 603 2.12 54.68 -5.64
N PRO A 604 1.78 54.16 -6.84
CA PRO A 604 2.68 54.16 -8.00
C PRO A 604 2.51 55.36 -8.95
N ARG A 605 3.30 55.38 -10.03
CA ARG A 605 3.03 56.16 -11.25
C ARG A 605 2.95 55.26 -12.49
N HIS A 606 2.14 55.70 -13.45
CA HIS A 606 1.69 54.98 -14.62
C HIS A 606 2.73 54.89 -15.75
N ALA A 607 2.63 53.84 -16.57
CA ALA A 607 2.78 53.90 -18.01
C ALA A 607 1.77 52.92 -18.67
N LEU A 608 1.23 53.29 -19.83
CA LEU A 608 0.24 52.55 -20.64
C LEU A 608 0.83 52.33 -22.06
N PRO A 609 0.18 51.58 -22.98
CA PRO A 609 0.83 50.48 -23.69
C PRO A 609 1.28 50.84 -25.12
N CYS A 610 1.92 49.88 -25.79
CA CYS A 610 2.05 49.84 -27.25
C CYS A 610 1.58 48.48 -27.78
N ASP A 611 1.02 48.50 -28.99
CA ASP A 611 0.19 47.43 -29.56
C ASP A 611 0.94 46.20 -30.08
N ILE A 612 0.19 45.11 -30.19
CA ILE A 612 0.62 43.83 -30.78
C ILE A 612 0.21 43.80 -32.25
N VAL A 613 1.12 43.39 -33.14
CA VAL A 613 0.81 42.99 -34.52
C VAL A 613 1.36 41.58 -34.75
N HIS A 614 0.50 40.70 -35.27
CA HIS A 614 0.84 39.34 -35.65
C HIS A 614 1.63 39.31 -36.98
N GLU A 615 2.51 38.33 -37.16
CA GLU A 615 3.03 37.93 -38.46
C GLU A 615 2.95 36.40 -38.61
N GLU A 616 2.64 35.96 -39.84
CA GLU A 616 2.23 34.59 -40.16
C GLU A 616 3.42 33.66 -40.48
N ASN A 617 3.25 32.36 -40.24
CA ASN A 617 4.25 31.35 -40.60
C ASN A 617 3.98 30.80 -42.01
N GLU A 618 4.92 30.98 -42.96
CA GLU A 618 5.03 30.11 -44.13
C GLU A 618 6.26 29.21 -44.04
N VAL A 619 6.06 27.94 -44.41
CA VAL A 619 7.06 26.86 -44.35
C VAL A 619 7.37 26.41 -45.76
N GLU A 620 8.60 26.61 -46.24
CA GLU A 620 9.03 26.11 -47.55
C GLU A 620 10.11 25.02 -47.43
N LYS A 621 10.01 24.01 -48.31
CA LYS A 621 10.73 22.73 -48.22
C LYS A 621 12.05 22.74 -48.99
N VAL A 622 13.04 22.02 -48.46
CA VAL A 622 14.32 21.76 -49.15
C VAL A 622 14.16 20.59 -50.13
N PRO A 623 14.61 20.71 -51.40
CA PRO A 623 14.77 19.57 -52.30
C PRO A 623 16.09 18.84 -52.07
N GLU A 624 16.03 17.51 -51.99
CA GLU A 624 17.22 16.64 -51.98
C GLU A 624 17.89 16.63 -53.35
N ASN A 625 19.20 16.94 -53.42
CA ASN A 625 20.16 16.36 -54.38
C ASN A 625 21.58 16.94 -54.18
N LEU A 626 22.38 16.34 -53.29
CA LEU A 626 23.84 16.47 -53.32
C LEU A 626 24.46 15.10 -53.63
N LYS A 627 25.02 14.94 -54.83
CA LYS A 627 25.84 13.78 -55.17
C LYS A 627 27.13 13.81 -54.34
N ARG A 628 27.40 12.74 -53.59
CA ARG A 628 28.68 12.55 -52.90
C ARG A 628 29.69 11.94 -53.87
N TYR A 629 30.75 12.67 -54.16
CA TYR A 629 31.93 12.12 -54.83
C TYR A 629 32.79 11.33 -53.83
N THR A 630 33.43 10.28 -54.32
CA THR A 630 34.33 9.41 -53.56
C THR A 630 35.78 9.87 -53.66
N TYR A 631 36.60 9.47 -52.69
CA TYR A 631 38.01 9.86 -52.58
C TYR A 631 38.85 9.48 -53.84
N LEU A 632 38.46 8.41 -54.55
CA LEU A 632 39.10 7.99 -55.80
C LEU A 632 38.84 8.95 -56.98
N GLU A 633 37.65 9.55 -57.05
CA GLU A 633 37.29 10.51 -58.12
C GLU A 633 38.02 11.84 -57.95
N LEU A 634 38.27 12.27 -56.70
CA LEU A 634 39.04 13.49 -56.40
C LEU A 634 40.53 13.35 -56.74
N ARG A 635 41.08 12.14 -56.69
CA ARG A 635 42.51 11.88 -57.01
C ARG A 635 42.84 12.12 -58.48
N GLN A 636 41.90 11.87 -59.40
CA GLN A 636 42.09 12.07 -60.83
C GLN A 636 42.36 13.54 -61.21
N TYR A 637 41.91 14.50 -60.38
CA TYR A 637 42.16 15.93 -60.59
C TYR A 637 43.50 16.44 -60.03
N LEU A 638 44.28 15.58 -59.36
CA LEU A 638 45.55 15.97 -58.72
C LEU A 638 46.79 15.40 -59.42
N ASP A 639 46.66 14.30 -60.17
CA ASP A 639 47.78 13.59 -60.83
C ASP A 639 47.97 13.96 -62.32
N ASN A 640 47.12 14.83 -62.90
CA ASN A 640 47.30 15.31 -64.29
C ASN A 640 48.43 16.35 -64.40
N LYS A 641 49.66 15.85 -64.59
CA LYS A 641 50.71 16.59 -65.29
C LYS A 641 50.60 16.31 -66.79
N ASP A 642 50.35 17.36 -67.56
CA ASP A 642 50.92 17.63 -68.90
C ASP A 642 50.03 18.66 -69.64
N VAL A 643 50.40 19.94 -69.52
CA VAL A 643 50.68 20.96 -70.56
C VAL A 643 51.27 22.17 -69.84
#